data_AF-A0A3S3QZ30-F1
#
_entry.id   AF-A0A3S3QZ30-F1
#
_cell.length_a   1.000
_cell.length_b   1.000
_cell.length_c   1.000
_cell.angle_alpha   90.00
_cell.angle_beta   90.00
_cell.angle_gamma   90.00
#
_symmetry.space_group_name_H-M   'P 1'
#
loop_
_entity.id
_entity.type
_entity.pdbx_description
1 polymer ?
#
loop_
_entity_poly.entity_id
_entity_poly.type
_entity_poly.pdbx_seq_one_letter_code
_entity_poly.pdbx_strand_id
1 'polypeptide(L)'
;MASTRNFKRSDSIAEGMPEALKQSRYQMKRCFARYAGKGKRVMKSNHLREELEKVIEDRIERVRVMDGYLGSIIRSTQEAAVVPPYIAFAVRSNPGIWEYVKVNSEDLSVEAITSSEFLKFKETIFDEKWANDENALELDFGAFDSSTPHMVLPQSMGNGVQFIAKFLSSQLRKDSESMKPLLDYLIALKHHGESLMVSEYLDTTKKLQTVLILAEMFVSGLPKETPFHQFEPRFKEWGLEKGWGNTAEHVKETIHLLSEVLQAPDPLSMEKFFSRVPTIFNIVIFSPHGYFGQADVLGLPDTGGQVVYILDQVKALEEEMLIRIKEQGLTVKPQILVVTRLIPEARGTKCNQELEAVLDTKYSHILRVPFKTENGDLRQWVSRFDVYPYLEQFAQDAAAKILDHLEGKPDLIIGNYTDGNLVASLMASKLGVTQGTIAHALEKTKYEDSDLKWKEFDQKYHFSCQFTADIIAMNTTDFIITSTFQEIAGSNDRPGQYESHGAYTLPGLYRVASGINVYDPKFNIASPGADQSVYFPYTLEQKRFTAFRPEIEELLYSKENNNEHIGFLEDRKKPIIFSMARLDIVKNITGLTEWYGKNKKLRKLVNLVIVGGFFDASKSKDREEMSEIKKMHSLIEKYQLKGQIRWIAAQTDRKRNSELYRFIADTKGAFVQPALYEAFGLTVIEAMNCGLPTFATNQGGPAEIIVDGVSGFHIDPNNGDEASNKIAEFFERCKLDNSYWNKISTAGLQRIEECYTWKIYANKLLNMGSIYSFWRQLNKEEKQTKKRYLQMFYNLQFRNLAKKIAVGGQETQQPDPKAAVKPQPLQRRTESRLSRILG
;
A
#
# COMPACT_ATOMS: atom_id res chain seq x y z
N MET A 1 -4.34 53.99 -0.18
CA MET A 1 -4.22 53.31 1.14
C MET A 1 -5.13 52.10 1.11
N ALA A 2 -4.58 50.92 0.81
CA ALA A 2 -5.30 49.65 0.88
C ALA A 2 -4.43 48.73 1.74
N SER A 3 -4.91 48.39 2.93
CA SER A 3 -4.19 47.53 3.86
C SER A 3 -4.24 46.09 3.34
N THR A 4 -3.14 45.65 2.75
CA THR A 4 -2.79 44.22 2.68
C THR A 4 -2.58 43.73 4.10
N ARG A 5 -3.66 43.24 4.74
CA ARG A 5 -3.52 42.41 5.95
C ARG A 5 -2.89 41.09 5.50
N ASN A 6 -1.61 40.93 5.81
CA ASN A 6 -0.93 39.64 5.81
C ASN A 6 -1.67 38.73 6.79
N PHE A 7 -2.46 37.79 6.28
CA PHE A 7 -2.98 36.69 7.09
C PHE A 7 -1.78 35.86 7.55
N LYS A 8 -1.55 35.82 8.87
CA LYS A 8 -0.56 34.92 9.44
C LYS A 8 -1.09 33.50 9.30
N ARG A 9 -0.20 32.57 8.96
CA ARG A 9 -0.44 31.12 8.80
C ARG A 9 -0.83 30.41 10.13
N SER A 10 -1.22 31.17 11.16
CA SER A 10 -1.42 30.75 12.56
C SER A 10 -2.87 30.73 13.02
N ASP A 11 -3.82 31.21 12.22
CA ASP A 11 -5.20 31.38 12.66
C ASP A 11 -6.01 30.14 12.25
N SER A 12 -6.69 29.50 13.19
CA SER A 12 -7.56 28.33 12.90
C SER A 12 -8.65 28.72 11.89
N ILE A 13 -9.13 27.77 11.10
CA ILE A 13 -10.25 28.00 10.18
C ILE A 13 -11.47 28.52 10.95
N ALA A 14 -11.71 28.06 12.17
CA ALA A 14 -12.81 28.55 13.00
C ALA A 14 -12.65 30.04 13.37
N GLU A 15 -11.43 30.54 13.50
CA GLU A 15 -11.13 31.95 13.82
C GLU A 15 -11.15 32.83 12.56
N GLY A 16 -10.63 32.33 11.44
CA GLY A 16 -10.50 33.10 10.20
C GLY A 16 -11.75 33.09 9.31
N MET A 17 -12.54 32.00 9.31
CA MET A 17 -13.73 31.84 8.46
C MET A 17 -14.81 32.90 8.73
N PRO A 18 -15.14 33.27 9.99
CA PRO A 18 -16.09 34.35 10.26
C PRO A 18 -15.77 35.66 9.54
N GLU A 19 -14.50 36.06 9.54
CA GLU A 19 -14.08 37.32 8.91
C GLU A 19 -14.12 37.23 7.38
N ALA A 20 -13.78 36.07 6.81
CA ALA A 20 -13.89 35.82 5.38
C ALA A 20 -15.36 35.79 4.90
N LEU A 21 -16.26 35.23 5.70
CA LEU A 21 -17.70 35.24 5.44
C LEU A 21 -18.26 36.67 5.49
N LYS A 22 -17.77 37.55 6.37
CA LYS A 22 -18.19 38.97 6.39
C LYS A 22 -17.81 39.71 5.11
N GLN A 23 -16.62 39.44 4.55
CA GLN A 23 -16.14 40.09 3.32
C GLN A 23 -17.00 39.75 2.08
N SER A 24 -17.67 38.59 2.08
CA SER A 24 -18.52 38.10 0.99
C SER A 24 -19.93 37.72 1.47
N ARG A 25 -20.46 38.45 2.46
CA ARG A 25 -21.65 38.05 3.24
C ARG A 25 -22.88 37.77 2.38
N TYR A 26 -23.16 38.62 1.40
CA TYR A 26 -24.34 38.49 0.54
C TYR A 26 -24.27 37.21 -0.31
N GLN A 27 -23.14 36.98 -0.98
CA GLN A 27 -22.90 35.81 -1.82
C GLN A 27 -22.93 34.54 -0.98
N MET A 28 -22.30 34.52 0.19
CA MET A 28 -22.23 33.33 1.05
C MET A 28 -23.57 32.99 1.70
N LYS A 29 -24.36 33.99 2.09
CA LYS A 29 -25.73 33.74 2.58
C LYS A 29 -26.58 33.07 1.50
N ARG A 30 -26.50 33.54 0.24
CA ARG A 30 -27.20 32.88 -0.89
C ARG A 30 -26.66 31.48 -1.15
N CYS A 31 -25.35 31.30 -1.10
CA CYS A 31 -24.71 30.01 -1.36
C CYS A 31 -25.08 28.97 -0.30
N PHE A 32 -24.94 29.31 0.99
CA PHE A 32 -25.26 28.40 2.09
C PHE A 32 -26.77 28.18 2.24
N ALA A 33 -27.61 29.17 1.95
CA ALA A 33 -29.06 28.94 1.84
C ALA A 33 -29.40 27.94 0.71
N ARG A 34 -28.70 28.00 -0.42
CA ARG A 34 -28.85 27.01 -1.50
C ARG A 34 -28.31 25.64 -1.10
N TYR A 35 -27.24 25.59 -0.31
CA TYR A 35 -26.75 24.34 0.26
C TYR A 35 -27.81 23.76 1.20
N ALA A 36 -28.29 24.49 2.20
CA ALA A 36 -29.30 24.00 3.13
C ALA A 36 -30.65 23.67 2.44
N GLY A 37 -31.06 24.45 1.43
CA GLY A 37 -32.36 24.35 0.78
C GLY A 37 -32.62 23.05 0.00
N LYS A 38 -31.59 22.27 -0.34
CA LYS A 38 -31.75 20.93 -0.94
C LYS A 38 -31.81 19.78 0.10
N GLY A 39 -31.93 20.09 1.39
CA GLY A 39 -32.13 19.10 2.46
C GLY A 39 -30.87 18.36 2.93
N LYS A 40 -31.07 17.36 3.79
CA LYS A 40 -30.00 16.54 4.41
C LYS A 40 -29.19 15.80 3.33
N ARG A 41 -27.88 16.03 3.24
CA ARG A 41 -26.99 15.32 2.29
C ARG A 41 -25.51 15.56 2.59
N VAL A 42 -24.65 14.70 2.03
CA VAL A 42 -23.19 14.94 1.96
C VAL A 42 -22.85 15.58 0.62
N MET A 43 -21.99 16.59 0.64
CA MET A 43 -21.47 17.27 -0.55
C MET A 43 -19.95 17.08 -0.62
N LYS A 44 -19.44 16.60 -1.76
CA LYS A 44 -18.00 16.52 -2.05
C LYS A 44 -17.47 17.86 -2.55
N SER A 45 -16.15 18.03 -2.55
CA SER A 45 -15.47 19.26 -2.98
C SER A 45 -15.98 19.83 -4.32
N ASN A 46 -16.14 18.98 -5.35
CA ASN A 46 -16.65 19.41 -6.66
C ASN A 46 -18.07 20.00 -6.58
N HIS A 47 -18.98 19.37 -5.82
CA HIS A 47 -20.34 19.89 -5.64
C HIS A 47 -20.38 21.23 -4.91
N LEU A 48 -19.49 21.44 -3.93
CA LEU A 48 -19.36 22.71 -3.23
C LEU A 48 -18.95 23.82 -4.21
N ARG A 49 -17.92 23.56 -5.01
CA ARG A 49 -17.41 24.50 -6.02
C ARG A 49 -18.43 24.82 -7.10
N GLU A 50 -19.07 23.80 -7.69
CA GLU A 50 -20.08 24.00 -8.73
C GLU A 50 -21.26 24.84 -8.25
N GLU A 51 -21.75 24.61 -7.02
CA GLU A 51 -22.88 25.37 -6.49
C GLU A 51 -22.47 26.80 -6.12
N LEU A 52 -21.22 27.02 -5.68
CA LEU A 52 -20.66 28.36 -5.48
C LEU A 52 -20.57 29.15 -6.79
N GLU A 53 -20.07 28.51 -7.85
CA GLU A 53 -19.97 29.07 -9.19
C GLU A 53 -21.35 29.44 -9.77
N LYS A 54 -22.38 28.64 -9.50
CA LYS A 54 -23.77 28.94 -9.91
C LYS A 54 -24.36 30.16 -9.18
N VAL A 55 -23.90 30.48 -7.98
CA VAL A 55 -24.44 31.57 -7.16
C VAL A 55 -23.76 32.91 -7.46
N ILE A 56 -22.47 32.90 -7.77
CA ILE A 56 -21.69 34.09 -8.10
C ILE A 56 -21.59 34.21 -9.64
N GLU A 57 -22.63 34.78 -10.25
CA GLU A 57 -22.73 34.96 -11.71
C GLU A 57 -21.65 35.92 -12.25
N ASP A 58 -21.32 36.98 -11.50
CA ASP A 58 -20.27 37.92 -11.89
C ASP A 58 -18.88 37.28 -11.83
N ARG A 59 -18.18 37.27 -12.96
CA ARG A 59 -16.88 36.62 -13.10
C ARG A 59 -15.80 37.29 -12.24
N ILE A 60 -15.85 38.61 -12.05
CA ILE A 60 -14.83 39.36 -11.30
C ILE A 60 -15.02 39.11 -9.79
N GLU A 61 -16.25 39.13 -9.30
CA GLU A 61 -16.57 38.77 -7.92
C GLU A 61 -16.22 37.31 -7.63
N ARG A 62 -16.54 36.39 -8.56
CA ARG A 62 -16.20 34.97 -8.40
C ARG A 62 -14.71 34.77 -8.25
N VAL A 63 -13.91 35.39 -9.12
CA VAL A 63 -12.43 35.34 -9.03
C VAL A 63 -11.97 35.93 -7.70
N ARG A 64 -12.52 37.07 -7.27
CA ARG A 64 -12.16 37.69 -5.98
C ARG A 64 -12.44 36.78 -4.78
N VAL A 65 -13.60 36.11 -4.74
CA VAL A 65 -13.97 35.20 -3.65
C VAL A 65 -13.09 33.95 -3.68
N MET A 66 -12.86 33.38 -4.87
CA MET A 66 -12.05 32.18 -5.04
C MET A 66 -10.57 32.42 -4.76
N ASP A 67 -10.03 33.59 -5.11
CA ASP A 67 -8.62 33.91 -4.84
C ASP A 67 -8.39 34.36 -3.38
N GLY A 68 -9.47 34.69 -2.66
CA GLY A 68 -9.42 35.04 -1.24
C GLY A 68 -9.31 33.84 -0.28
N TYR A 69 -9.28 34.14 1.02
CA TYR A 69 -9.16 33.14 2.09
C TYR A 69 -10.32 32.12 2.08
N LEU A 70 -11.54 32.59 1.81
CA LEU A 70 -12.71 31.71 1.73
C LEU A 70 -12.60 30.71 0.57
N GLY A 71 -12.13 31.16 -0.60
CA GLY A 71 -11.84 30.27 -1.71
C GLY A 71 -10.77 29.23 -1.38
N SER A 72 -9.77 29.60 -0.57
CA SER A 72 -8.79 28.65 -0.03
C SER A 72 -9.45 27.59 0.86
N ILE A 73 -10.32 28.00 1.78
CA ILE A 73 -11.07 27.06 2.64
C ILE A 73 -11.89 26.10 1.76
N ILE A 74 -12.67 26.62 0.81
CA ILE A 74 -13.53 25.81 -0.06
C ILE A 74 -12.71 24.84 -0.94
N ARG A 75 -11.53 25.25 -1.42
CA ARG A 75 -10.62 24.36 -2.17
C ARG A 75 -10.06 23.24 -1.29
N SER A 76 -9.72 23.56 -0.04
CA SER A 76 -9.19 22.60 0.94
C SER A 76 -10.27 21.73 1.58
N THR A 77 -11.55 22.08 1.45
CA THR A 77 -12.67 21.27 1.93
C THR A 77 -12.79 20.00 1.10
N GLN A 78 -12.69 18.86 1.78
CA GLN A 78 -12.83 17.54 1.16
C GLN A 78 -14.31 17.16 1.01
N GLU A 79 -15.08 17.41 2.07
CA GLU A 79 -16.52 17.18 2.08
C GLU A 79 -17.23 18.07 3.11
N ALA A 80 -18.54 18.21 2.93
CA ALA A 80 -19.43 18.89 3.86
C ALA A 80 -20.70 18.06 4.11
N ALA A 81 -21.12 17.98 5.37
CA ALA A 81 -22.39 17.39 5.79
C ALA A 81 -23.43 18.50 6.00
N VAL A 82 -24.51 18.46 5.23
CA VAL A 82 -25.61 19.44 5.32
C VAL A 82 -26.74 18.84 6.15
N VAL A 83 -27.05 19.46 7.28
CA VAL A 83 -28.22 19.14 8.13
C VAL A 83 -28.86 20.49 8.50
N PRO A 84 -29.88 20.95 7.74
CA PRO A 84 -30.41 22.31 7.89
C PRO A 84 -30.82 22.66 9.33
N PRO A 85 -30.52 23.88 9.81
CA PRO A 85 -29.92 25.01 9.11
C PRO A 85 -28.38 24.96 9.03
N TYR A 86 -27.74 23.90 9.53
CA TYR A 86 -26.30 23.80 9.67
C TYR A 86 -25.60 23.09 8.50
N ILE A 87 -24.37 23.51 8.24
CA ILE A 87 -23.45 22.90 7.28
C ILE A 87 -22.13 22.67 8.00
N ALA A 88 -21.75 21.40 8.18
CA ALA A 88 -20.48 21.03 8.78
C ALA A 88 -19.45 20.74 7.67
N PHE A 89 -18.27 21.34 7.74
CA PHE A 89 -17.19 21.21 6.76
C PHE A 89 -16.04 20.42 7.36
N ALA A 90 -15.51 19.45 6.61
CA ALA A 90 -14.22 18.82 6.88
C ALA A 90 -13.16 19.44 5.96
N VAL A 91 -12.32 20.29 6.55
CA VAL A 91 -11.31 21.05 5.82
C VAL A 91 -9.95 20.44 6.06
N ARG A 92 -9.25 20.13 4.96
CA ARG A 92 -7.90 19.56 4.97
C ARG A 92 -6.93 20.58 4.40
N SER A 93 -6.32 21.36 5.30
CA SER A 93 -5.42 22.46 4.91
C SER A 93 -4.07 21.95 4.41
N ASN A 94 -3.59 20.86 4.99
CA ASN A 94 -2.34 20.19 4.63
C ASN A 94 -2.51 18.67 4.81
N PRO A 95 -1.64 17.85 4.21
CA PRO A 95 -1.64 16.42 4.45
C PRO A 95 -1.59 16.05 5.95
N GLY A 96 -2.54 15.23 6.38
CA GLY A 96 -2.69 14.79 7.77
C GLY A 96 -3.28 15.82 8.73
N ILE A 97 -3.58 17.05 8.29
CA ILE A 97 -4.12 18.12 9.15
C ILE A 97 -5.56 18.41 8.74
N TRP A 98 -6.48 18.07 9.66
CA TRP A 98 -7.92 18.22 9.48
C TRP A 98 -8.49 19.17 10.53
N GLU A 99 -9.32 20.10 10.07
CA GLU A 99 -10.13 20.98 10.92
C GLU A 99 -11.60 20.79 10.53
N TYR A 100 -12.46 20.75 11.54
CA TYR A 100 -13.90 20.59 11.35
C TYR A 100 -14.61 21.84 11.87
N VAL A 101 -15.48 22.41 11.04
CA VAL A 101 -16.23 23.63 11.40
C VAL A 101 -17.70 23.47 11.03
N LYS A 102 -18.59 23.95 11.90
CA LYS A 102 -20.02 24.01 11.70
C LYS A 102 -20.43 25.44 11.40
N VAL A 103 -21.20 25.66 10.34
CA VAL A 103 -21.70 26.97 9.93
C VAL A 103 -23.22 26.97 9.90
N ASN A 104 -23.85 27.99 10.48
CA ASN A 104 -25.28 28.23 10.34
C ASN A 104 -25.54 28.99 9.02
N SER A 105 -26.38 28.42 8.15
CA SER A 105 -26.67 29.00 6.83
C SER A 105 -27.48 30.31 6.87
N GLU A 106 -28.15 30.62 7.98
CA GLU A 106 -29.03 31.79 8.10
C GLU A 106 -28.29 33.06 8.56
N ASP A 107 -27.45 32.94 9.60
CA ASP A 107 -26.73 34.04 10.24
C ASP A 107 -25.21 34.08 9.95
N LEU A 108 -24.67 32.98 9.41
CA LEU A 108 -23.26 32.74 9.10
C LEU A 108 -22.34 32.65 10.34
N SER A 109 -22.89 32.30 11.50
CA SER A 109 -22.09 31.92 12.67
C SER A 109 -21.28 30.65 12.38
N VAL A 110 -20.02 30.64 12.85
CA VAL A 110 -19.08 29.52 12.68
C VAL A 110 -18.67 29.03 14.06
N GLU A 111 -18.63 27.71 14.22
CA GLU A 111 -18.24 27.03 15.44
C GLU A 111 -17.20 25.94 15.09
N ALA A 112 -16.10 25.88 15.83
CA ALA A 112 -15.18 24.76 15.75
C ALA A 112 -15.85 23.51 16.30
N ILE A 113 -15.76 22.39 15.60
CA ILE A 113 -16.29 21.11 16.08
C ILE A 113 -15.19 20.04 16.03
N THR A 114 -15.39 18.97 16.79
CA THR A 114 -14.53 17.79 16.81
C THR A 114 -14.81 16.87 15.61
N SER A 115 -13.90 15.92 15.35
CA SER A 115 -14.16 14.84 14.38
C SER A 115 -15.40 14.03 14.76
N SER A 116 -15.58 13.70 16.03
CA SER A 116 -16.77 12.98 16.53
C SER A 116 -18.08 13.73 16.23
N GLU A 117 -18.13 15.04 16.46
CA GLU A 117 -19.30 15.86 16.15
C GLU A 117 -19.57 15.96 14.64
N PHE A 118 -18.51 16.11 13.83
CA PHE A 118 -18.64 16.08 12.37
C PHE A 118 -19.19 14.75 11.86
N LEU A 119 -18.72 13.63 12.41
CA LEU A 119 -19.19 12.29 12.07
C LEU A 119 -20.64 12.08 12.52
N LYS A 120 -21.06 12.56 13.69
CA LYS A 120 -22.48 12.59 14.11
C LYS A 120 -23.34 13.34 13.10
N PHE A 121 -22.87 14.49 12.61
CA PHE A 121 -23.54 15.23 11.54
C PHE A 121 -23.72 14.41 10.25
N LYS A 122 -22.69 13.67 9.85
CA LYS A 122 -22.77 12.74 8.72
C LYS A 122 -23.78 11.62 8.99
N GLU A 123 -23.76 11.04 10.18
CA GLU A 123 -24.67 9.98 10.59
C GLU A 123 -26.13 10.44 10.58
N THR A 124 -26.45 11.67 11.00
CA THR A 124 -27.83 12.21 10.99
C THR A 124 -28.50 12.17 9.61
N ILE A 125 -27.71 12.16 8.54
CA ILE A 125 -28.19 12.06 7.16
C ILE A 125 -28.66 10.64 6.81
N PHE A 126 -28.04 9.61 7.39
CA PHE A 126 -28.27 8.20 7.07
C PHE A 126 -28.98 7.41 8.16
N ASP A 127 -28.71 7.71 9.43
CA ASP A 127 -29.23 7.05 10.63
C ASP A 127 -29.29 8.03 11.81
N GLU A 128 -30.37 8.81 11.88
CA GLU A 128 -30.59 9.84 12.90
C GLU A 128 -30.74 9.27 14.33
N LYS A 129 -31.17 8.01 14.46
CA LYS A 129 -31.23 7.35 15.77
C LYS A 129 -29.82 7.07 16.28
N TRP A 130 -28.96 6.51 15.42
CA TRP A 130 -27.56 6.25 15.76
C TRP A 130 -26.79 7.53 16.09
N ALA A 131 -26.98 8.60 15.31
CA ALA A 131 -26.29 9.87 15.52
C ALA A 131 -26.55 10.48 16.92
N ASN A 132 -27.75 10.23 17.46
CA ASN A 132 -28.21 10.76 18.74
C ASN A 132 -28.09 9.74 19.90
N ASP A 133 -27.56 8.54 19.66
CA ASP A 133 -27.34 7.55 20.70
C ASP A 133 -26.07 7.88 21.49
N GLU A 134 -26.23 8.26 22.76
CA GLU A 134 -25.12 8.54 23.67
C GLU A 134 -24.25 7.32 23.96
N ASN A 135 -24.77 6.10 23.72
CA ASN A 135 -24.07 4.84 23.92
C ASN A 135 -23.50 4.24 22.63
N ALA A 136 -23.59 4.97 21.51
CA ALA A 136 -22.98 4.56 20.24
C ALA A 136 -21.48 4.31 20.43
N LEU A 137 -20.99 3.14 19.99
CA LEU A 137 -19.58 2.79 20.12
C LEU A 137 -18.70 3.76 19.32
N GLU A 138 -17.78 4.44 20.02
CA GLU A 138 -16.78 5.32 19.44
C GLU A 138 -15.38 4.76 19.68
N LEU A 139 -14.59 4.68 18.61
CA LEU A 139 -13.19 4.27 18.62
C LEU A 139 -12.29 5.50 18.59
N ASP A 140 -11.47 5.65 19.62
CA ASP A 140 -10.47 6.70 19.75
C ASP A 140 -9.12 6.08 20.12
N PHE A 141 -8.29 5.84 19.10
CA PHE A 141 -6.92 5.38 19.30
C PHE A 141 -5.96 6.50 19.67
N GLY A 142 -6.34 7.77 19.45
CA GLY A 142 -5.53 8.94 19.80
C GLY A 142 -5.37 9.09 21.32
N ALA A 143 -6.30 8.58 22.10
CA ALA A 143 -6.18 8.52 23.56
C ALA A 143 -4.95 7.72 24.05
N PHE A 144 -4.39 6.82 23.23
CA PHE A 144 -3.19 6.03 23.56
C PHE A 144 -1.88 6.67 23.08
N ASP A 145 -1.93 7.79 22.36
CA ASP A 145 -0.78 8.38 21.67
C ASP A 145 0.12 9.22 22.61
N SER A 146 -0.30 9.47 23.85
CA SER A 146 0.39 10.36 24.80
C SER A 146 1.84 9.98 25.13
N SER A 147 2.21 8.71 24.98
CA SER A 147 3.57 8.22 25.22
C SER A 147 4.40 8.04 23.94
N THR A 148 3.76 8.06 22.76
CA THR A 148 4.44 7.85 21.48
C THR A 148 4.92 9.19 20.91
N PRO A 149 6.20 9.34 20.52
CA PRO A 149 6.67 10.55 19.86
C PRO A 149 6.11 10.60 18.43
N HIS A 150 5.59 11.77 18.02
CA HIS A 150 5.00 11.97 16.70
C HIS A 150 5.85 12.90 15.84
N MET A 151 5.82 12.67 14.53
CA MET A 151 6.31 13.64 13.56
C MET A 151 5.36 14.83 13.48
N VAL A 152 5.87 16.01 13.09
CA VAL A 152 5.05 17.23 12.95
C VAL A 152 5.14 17.82 11.56
N LEU A 153 6.20 17.50 10.81
CA LEU A 153 6.43 18.02 9.46
C LEU A 153 5.83 17.07 8.42
N PRO A 154 5.01 17.56 7.48
CA PRO A 154 4.44 16.71 6.43
C PRO A 154 5.50 15.95 5.62
N GLN A 155 6.67 16.56 5.34
CA GLN A 155 7.73 15.89 4.58
C GLN A 155 8.38 14.71 5.32
N SER A 156 8.15 14.59 6.64
CA SER A 156 8.71 13.50 7.44
C SER A 156 7.84 12.24 7.43
N MET A 157 6.56 12.32 7.04
CA MET A 157 5.67 11.15 7.03
C MET A 157 6.23 10.04 6.14
N GLY A 158 6.15 8.80 6.63
CA GLY A 158 6.77 7.65 5.93
C GLY A 158 8.28 7.48 6.16
N ASN A 159 8.91 8.29 7.02
CA ASN A 159 10.32 8.11 7.45
C ASN A 159 10.43 7.69 8.92
N GLY A 160 9.52 6.82 9.36
CA GLY A 160 9.34 6.42 10.75
C GLY A 160 10.60 5.85 11.41
N VAL A 161 11.31 4.93 10.75
CA VAL A 161 12.52 4.29 11.29
C VAL A 161 13.63 5.29 11.59
N GLN A 162 13.81 6.29 10.72
CA GLN A 162 14.80 7.36 10.92
C GLN A 162 14.39 8.28 12.08
N PHE A 163 13.10 8.54 12.24
CA PHE A 163 12.59 9.31 13.36
C PHE A 163 12.76 8.56 14.69
N ILE A 164 12.49 7.25 14.71
CA ILE A 164 12.73 6.40 15.89
C ILE A 164 14.22 6.35 16.21
N ALA A 165 15.10 6.20 15.22
CA ALA A 165 16.54 6.23 15.46
C ALA A 165 17.00 7.55 16.12
N LYS A 166 16.42 8.69 15.71
CA LYS A 166 16.65 9.99 16.38
C LYS A 166 16.17 9.97 17.82
N PHE A 167 14.96 9.48 18.07
CA PHE A 167 14.42 9.43 19.41
C PHE A 167 15.20 8.49 20.34
N LEU A 168 15.56 7.30 19.85
CA LEU A 168 16.42 6.33 20.54
C LEU A 168 17.77 6.96 20.89
N SER A 169 18.44 7.62 19.93
CA SER A 169 19.73 8.29 20.19
C SER A 169 19.61 9.35 21.29
N SER A 170 18.48 10.06 21.37
CA SER A 170 18.24 11.05 22.41
C SER A 170 17.92 10.44 23.77
N GLN A 171 17.19 9.32 23.80
CA GLN A 171 16.85 8.63 25.05
C GLN A 171 18.07 7.96 25.69
N LEU A 172 18.92 7.34 24.87
CA LEU A 172 20.10 6.61 25.29
C LEU A 172 21.29 7.53 25.70
N ARG A 173 21.23 8.84 25.43
CA ARG A 173 22.33 9.78 25.70
C ARG A 173 22.45 10.24 27.16
N LYS A 174 21.45 9.98 28.02
CA LYS A 174 21.32 10.71 29.30
C LYS A 174 22.35 10.31 30.36
N ASP A 175 22.69 9.02 30.48
CA ASP A 175 23.70 8.48 31.41
C ASP A 175 24.00 6.97 31.16
N SER A 176 24.86 6.36 31.99
CA SER A 176 25.20 4.93 31.89
C SER A 176 24.01 3.99 32.16
N GLU A 177 23.01 4.42 32.94
CA GLU A 177 21.79 3.66 33.20
C GLU A 177 20.86 3.69 31.98
N SER A 178 20.82 4.81 31.24
CA SER A 178 20.04 4.96 30.02
C SER A 178 20.48 4.03 28.88
N MET A 179 21.72 3.52 28.92
CA MET A 179 22.25 2.52 27.98
C MET A 179 21.95 1.07 28.37
N LYS A 180 21.52 0.82 29.62
CA LYS A 180 21.23 -0.53 30.09
C LYS A 180 20.20 -1.27 29.24
N PRO A 181 19.11 -0.65 28.75
CA PRO A 181 18.16 -1.35 27.88
C PRO A 181 18.78 -1.89 26.58
N LEU A 182 19.74 -1.16 25.98
CA LEU A 182 20.46 -1.64 24.79
C LEU A 182 21.35 -2.83 25.15
N LEU A 183 22.06 -2.77 26.27
CA LEU A 183 22.87 -3.88 26.76
C LEU A 183 22.01 -5.12 27.04
N ASP A 184 20.91 -4.95 27.76
CA ASP A 184 19.98 -6.04 28.11
C ASP A 184 19.36 -6.65 26.84
N TYR A 185 19.11 -5.84 25.82
CA TYR A 185 18.70 -6.31 24.50
C TYR A 185 19.78 -7.20 23.86
N LEU A 186 21.04 -6.75 23.84
CA LEU A 186 22.16 -7.51 23.27
C LEU A 186 22.43 -8.83 24.02
N ILE A 187 22.34 -8.82 25.35
CA ILE A 187 22.48 -10.03 26.20
C ILE A 187 21.35 -11.03 25.92
N ALA A 188 20.15 -10.54 25.62
CA ALA A 188 18.99 -11.39 25.37
C ALA A 188 19.01 -12.06 23.98
N LEU A 189 19.92 -11.65 23.08
CA LEU A 189 20.01 -12.23 21.74
C LEU A 189 20.48 -13.69 21.81
N LYS A 190 19.61 -14.58 21.33
CA LYS A 190 19.87 -16.01 21.26
C LYS A 190 19.36 -16.59 19.94
N HIS A 191 20.05 -17.60 19.43
CA HIS A 191 19.58 -18.39 18.29
C HIS A 191 19.77 -19.88 18.59
N HIS A 192 18.68 -20.66 18.54
CA HIS A 192 18.65 -22.08 18.95
C HIS A 192 19.28 -22.36 20.32
N GLY A 193 19.15 -21.41 21.26
CA GLY A 193 19.70 -21.51 22.62
C GLY A 193 21.14 -21.04 22.78
N GLU A 194 21.88 -20.81 21.69
CA GLU A 194 23.22 -20.20 21.72
C GLU A 194 23.11 -18.68 21.88
N SER A 195 23.89 -18.11 22.79
CA SER A 195 24.00 -16.66 22.97
C SER A 195 24.72 -16.01 21.80
N LEU A 196 24.25 -14.83 21.37
CA LEU A 196 24.85 -14.03 20.32
C LEU A 196 25.36 -12.70 20.88
N MET A 197 26.36 -12.13 20.22
CA MET A 197 26.96 -10.82 20.53
C MET A 197 27.57 -10.74 21.94
N VAL A 198 26.76 -10.54 22.98
CA VAL A 198 27.18 -10.22 24.34
C VAL A 198 26.70 -11.30 25.30
N SER A 199 27.60 -11.87 26.09
CA SER A 199 27.25 -12.83 27.13
C SER A 199 26.67 -12.18 28.38
N GLU A 200 26.00 -12.98 29.21
CA GLU A 200 25.46 -12.55 30.51
C GLU A 200 26.53 -12.07 31.52
N TYR A 201 27.81 -12.38 31.29
CA TYR A 201 28.91 -11.93 32.14
C TYR A 201 29.14 -10.41 32.05
N LEU A 202 28.72 -9.78 30.95
CA LEU A 202 28.84 -8.34 30.70
C LEU A 202 27.58 -7.57 31.10
N ASP A 203 27.15 -7.72 32.35
CA ASP A 203 25.90 -7.18 32.91
C ASP A 203 25.79 -5.64 33.07
N THR A 204 26.89 -4.93 32.88
CA THR A 204 26.96 -3.45 33.00
C THR A 204 27.63 -2.80 31.79
N THR A 205 27.16 -1.60 31.46
CA THR A 205 27.62 -0.81 30.31
C THR A 205 29.11 -0.48 30.40
N LYS A 206 29.63 -0.22 31.61
CA LYS A 206 31.07 0.00 31.86
C LYS A 206 31.93 -1.23 31.57
N LYS A 207 31.48 -2.42 31.96
CA LYS A 207 32.19 -3.68 31.65
C LYS A 207 32.23 -3.89 30.14
N LEU A 208 31.09 -3.72 29.46
CA LEU A 208 31.01 -3.83 28.01
C LEU A 208 31.97 -2.84 27.32
N GLN A 209 31.91 -1.55 27.65
CA GLN A 209 32.81 -0.53 27.07
C GLN A 209 34.30 -0.89 27.25
N THR A 210 34.68 -1.36 28.43
CA THR A 210 36.07 -1.78 28.71
C THR A 210 36.48 -2.95 27.81
N VAL A 211 35.61 -3.95 27.66
CA VAL A 211 35.87 -5.11 26.81
C VAL A 211 35.91 -4.73 25.33
N LEU A 212 35.03 -3.85 24.86
CA LEU A 212 35.03 -3.39 23.47
C LEU A 212 36.34 -2.70 23.10
N ILE A 213 36.90 -1.86 23.96
CA ILE A 213 38.21 -1.21 23.74
C ILE A 213 39.32 -2.27 23.62
N LEU A 214 39.36 -3.24 24.54
CA LEU A 214 40.35 -4.32 24.51
C LEU A 214 40.22 -5.17 23.23
N ALA A 215 38.99 -5.49 22.85
CA ALA A 215 38.70 -6.26 21.65
C ALA A 215 39.08 -5.50 20.38
N GLU A 216 38.77 -4.21 20.27
CA GLU A 216 39.13 -3.35 19.13
C GLU A 216 40.65 -3.24 18.96
N MET A 217 41.39 -3.04 20.06
CA MET A 217 42.86 -3.01 20.05
C MET A 217 43.44 -4.35 19.58
N PHE A 218 42.88 -5.46 20.07
CA PHE A 218 43.32 -6.80 19.72
C PHE A 218 43.10 -7.10 18.23
N VAL A 219 41.88 -6.89 17.70
CA VAL A 219 41.58 -7.17 16.28
C VAL A 219 42.30 -6.21 15.34
N SER A 220 42.61 -4.98 15.77
CA SER A 220 43.43 -4.04 15.00
C SER A 220 44.88 -4.50 14.82
N GLY A 221 45.36 -5.41 15.66
CA GLY A 221 46.67 -6.06 15.52
C GLY A 221 46.68 -7.26 14.58
N LEU A 222 45.51 -7.72 14.10
CA LEU A 222 45.39 -8.87 13.20
C LEU A 222 45.31 -8.42 11.73
N PRO A 223 45.71 -9.28 10.77
CA PRO A 223 45.39 -9.07 9.36
C PRO A 223 43.87 -8.93 9.14
N LYS A 224 43.45 -8.03 8.26
CA LYS A 224 42.02 -7.70 8.01
C LYS A 224 41.15 -8.94 7.73
N GLU A 225 41.66 -9.85 6.90
CA GLU A 225 40.96 -11.06 6.46
C GLU A 225 41.01 -12.22 7.46
N THR A 226 41.59 -12.02 8.66
CA THR A 226 41.69 -13.08 9.68
C THR A 226 40.28 -13.56 10.05
N PRO A 227 39.94 -14.85 9.85
CA PRO A 227 38.60 -15.35 10.15
C PRO A 227 38.29 -15.38 11.65
N PHE A 228 37.03 -15.11 12.03
CA PHE A 228 36.59 -15.04 13.43
C PHE A 228 36.95 -16.27 14.27
N HIS A 229 36.82 -17.49 13.72
CA HIS A 229 37.10 -18.73 14.44
C HIS A 229 38.54 -18.83 14.96
N GLN A 230 39.50 -18.11 14.37
CA GLN A 230 40.90 -18.12 14.82
C GLN A 230 41.11 -17.37 16.14
N PHE A 231 40.23 -16.42 16.46
CA PHE A 231 40.30 -15.61 17.68
C PHE A 231 39.03 -15.66 18.53
N GLU A 232 38.04 -16.48 18.14
CA GLU A 232 36.82 -16.77 18.91
C GLU A 232 37.11 -17.18 20.37
N PRO A 233 38.08 -18.06 20.69
CA PRO A 233 38.34 -18.44 22.08
C PRO A 233 38.68 -17.23 22.96
N ARG A 234 39.44 -16.28 22.41
CA ARG A 234 39.83 -15.06 23.11
C ARG A 234 38.64 -14.12 23.34
N PHE A 235 37.74 -14.02 22.37
CA PHE A 235 36.51 -13.24 22.50
C PHE A 235 35.59 -13.83 23.57
N LYS A 236 35.45 -15.16 23.61
CA LYS A 236 34.67 -15.86 24.66
C LYS A 236 35.21 -15.63 26.06
N GLU A 237 36.53 -15.60 26.26
CA GLU A 237 37.15 -15.24 27.55
C GLU A 237 36.73 -13.84 28.04
N TRP A 238 36.45 -12.92 27.11
CA TRP A 238 35.98 -11.57 27.42
C TRP A 238 34.45 -11.44 27.47
N GLY A 239 33.71 -12.53 27.23
CA GLY A 239 32.26 -12.53 27.20
C GLY A 239 31.64 -11.98 25.91
N LEU A 240 32.41 -11.97 24.81
CA LEU A 240 31.93 -11.65 23.46
C LEU A 240 31.67 -12.95 22.69
N GLU A 241 30.42 -13.14 22.27
CA GLU A 241 29.96 -14.33 21.53
C GLU A 241 30.05 -14.12 20.02
N LYS A 242 29.55 -15.06 19.21
CA LYS A 242 29.49 -14.92 17.74
C LYS A 242 28.51 -13.82 17.32
N GLY A 243 28.68 -13.30 16.10
CA GLY A 243 27.76 -12.33 15.48
C GLY A 243 28.38 -10.96 15.17
N TRP A 244 29.60 -10.68 15.64
CA TRP A 244 30.28 -9.40 15.41
C TRP A 244 30.79 -9.22 13.98
N GLY A 245 31.11 -10.32 13.29
CA GLY A 245 31.73 -10.29 11.97
C GLY A 245 32.39 -11.62 11.62
N ASN A 246 32.58 -11.89 10.33
CA ASN A 246 33.27 -13.08 9.84
C ASN A 246 34.79 -12.92 9.76
N THR A 247 35.29 -11.69 9.63
CA THR A 247 36.72 -11.34 9.59
C THR A 247 37.07 -10.33 10.67
N ALA A 248 38.36 -10.19 10.98
CA ALA A 248 38.84 -9.18 11.92
C ALA A 248 38.42 -7.75 11.53
N GLU A 249 38.37 -7.43 10.23
CA GLU A 249 37.88 -6.12 9.75
C GLU A 249 36.39 -5.91 10.05
N HIS A 250 35.51 -6.85 9.72
CA HIS A 250 34.09 -6.71 10.02
C HIS A 250 33.80 -6.69 11.53
N VAL A 251 34.51 -7.51 12.31
CA VAL A 251 34.41 -7.49 13.78
C VAL A 251 34.81 -6.11 14.32
N LYS A 252 35.92 -5.55 13.82
CA LYS A 252 36.38 -4.21 14.17
C LYS A 252 35.33 -3.16 13.85
N GLU A 253 34.76 -3.18 12.65
CA GLU A 253 33.70 -2.24 12.24
C GLU A 253 32.50 -2.30 13.17
N THR A 254 32.01 -3.50 13.50
CA THR A 254 30.84 -3.67 14.37
C THR A 254 31.12 -3.23 15.81
N ILE A 255 32.31 -3.54 16.35
CA ILE A 255 32.75 -3.07 17.67
C ILE A 255 32.85 -1.54 17.68
N HIS A 256 33.41 -0.96 16.62
CA HIS A 256 33.54 0.48 16.48
C HIS A 256 32.17 1.17 16.48
N LEU A 257 31.22 0.67 15.68
CA LEU A 257 29.85 1.18 15.62
C LEU A 257 29.15 1.12 16.99
N LEU A 258 29.28 0.01 17.73
CA LEU A 258 28.69 -0.07 19.07
C LEU A 258 29.40 0.87 20.05
N SER A 259 30.72 1.04 19.94
CA SER A 259 31.47 1.96 20.78
C SER A 259 31.07 3.42 20.54
N GLU A 260 30.88 3.81 19.28
CA GLU A 260 30.32 5.12 18.91
C GLU A 260 28.93 5.31 19.50
N VAL A 261 28.05 4.31 19.37
CA VAL A 261 26.71 4.34 19.98
C VAL A 261 26.80 4.50 21.50
N LEU A 262 27.66 3.75 22.19
CA LEU A 262 27.78 3.83 23.65
C LEU A 262 28.44 5.13 24.15
N GLN A 263 29.28 5.77 23.32
CA GLN A 263 29.98 7.01 23.67
C GLN A 263 29.14 8.25 23.35
N ALA A 264 28.57 8.31 22.16
CA ALA A 264 27.81 9.45 21.65
C ALA A 264 26.78 8.95 20.61
N PRO A 265 25.59 8.47 21.06
CA PRO A 265 24.56 8.01 20.14
C PRO A 265 24.15 9.09 19.16
N ASP A 266 24.16 8.74 17.88
CA ASP A 266 23.52 9.51 16.82
C ASP A 266 22.66 8.58 15.95
N PRO A 267 21.70 9.12 15.19
CA PRO A 267 20.74 8.31 14.44
C PRO A 267 21.41 7.43 13.37
N LEU A 268 22.47 7.91 12.72
CA LEU A 268 23.13 7.21 11.63
C LEU A 268 23.94 6.02 12.16
N SER A 269 24.70 6.23 13.23
CA SER A 269 25.48 5.16 13.87
C SER A 269 24.57 4.10 14.49
N MET A 270 23.44 4.51 15.06
CA MET A 270 22.39 3.58 15.52
C MET A 270 21.84 2.72 14.37
N GLU A 271 21.43 3.33 13.26
CA GLU A 271 20.89 2.59 12.12
C GLU A 271 21.93 1.61 11.53
N LYS A 272 23.18 2.07 11.37
CA LYS A 272 24.28 1.22 10.91
C LYS A 272 24.55 0.07 11.87
N PHE A 273 24.60 0.33 13.17
CA PHE A 273 24.78 -0.72 14.17
C PHE A 273 23.67 -1.76 14.09
N PHE A 274 22.40 -1.35 14.12
CA PHE A 274 21.26 -2.28 14.03
C PHE A 274 21.20 -3.03 12.70
N SER A 275 21.76 -2.50 11.62
CA SER A 275 21.90 -3.23 10.36
C SER A 275 22.89 -4.41 10.43
N ARG A 276 23.83 -4.36 11.39
CA ARG A 276 24.83 -5.42 11.65
C ARG A 276 24.38 -6.42 12.72
N VAL A 277 23.42 -6.08 13.59
CA VAL A 277 22.99 -6.98 14.67
C VAL A 277 22.22 -8.18 14.08
N PRO A 278 22.66 -9.42 14.35
CA PRO A 278 22.03 -10.62 13.79
C PRO A 278 20.74 -10.96 14.54
N THR A 279 19.61 -10.42 14.07
CA THR A 279 18.30 -10.53 14.77
C THR A 279 17.23 -11.24 13.96
N ILE A 280 17.38 -11.35 12.64
CA ILE A 280 16.34 -11.88 11.74
C ILE A 280 16.90 -13.07 10.97
N PHE A 281 16.42 -14.26 11.29
CA PHE A 281 16.76 -15.53 10.62
C PHE A 281 15.53 -16.22 10.05
N ASN A 282 14.39 -16.10 10.73
CA ASN A 282 13.12 -16.72 10.37
C ASN A 282 12.05 -15.65 10.10
N ILE A 283 11.57 -15.57 8.85
CA ILE A 283 10.53 -14.63 8.43
C ILE A 283 9.26 -15.39 8.04
N VAL A 284 8.11 -14.94 8.53
CA VAL A 284 6.79 -15.45 8.13
C VAL A 284 6.00 -14.34 7.44
N ILE A 285 5.47 -14.63 6.26
CA ILE A 285 4.72 -13.69 5.42
C ILE A 285 3.32 -14.24 5.20
N PHE A 286 2.27 -13.52 5.61
CA PHE A 286 0.88 -13.93 5.43
C PHE A 286 0.27 -13.34 4.17
N SER A 287 -0.32 -14.20 3.33
CA SER A 287 -1.15 -13.82 2.17
C SER A 287 -2.25 -14.86 1.93
N PRO A 288 -3.31 -14.91 2.76
CA PRO A 288 -4.29 -16.01 2.76
C PRO A 288 -5.16 -16.13 1.50
N HIS A 289 -5.73 -15.02 1.02
CA HIS A 289 -6.64 -15.04 -0.14
C HIS A 289 -5.94 -15.29 -1.49
N GLY A 290 -6.76 -15.53 -2.52
CA GLY A 290 -6.31 -15.70 -3.90
C GLY A 290 -5.69 -17.07 -4.17
N TYR A 291 -5.26 -17.27 -5.41
CA TYR A 291 -4.50 -18.44 -5.84
C TYR A 291 -3.01 -18.12 -5.75
N PHE A 292 -2.42 -18.27 -4.57
CA PHE A 292 -1.00 -17.99 -4.40
C PHE A 292 -0.14 -19.15 -4.95
N GLY A 293 0.63 -18.86 -6.00
CA GLY A 293 1.52 -19.81 -6.67
C GLY A 293 2.45 -19.13 -7.67
N GLN A 294 3.37 -19.90 -8.26
CA GLN A 294 4.45 -19.36 -9.10
C GLN A 294 4.20 -19.49 -10.61
N ALA A 295 3.21 -20.27 -11.01
CA ALA A 295 2.86 -20.52 -12.40
C ALA A 295 1.33 -20.70 -12.53
N ASP A 296 0.78 -20.27 -13.68
CA ASP A 296 -0.64 -20.46 -14.06
C ASP A 296 -1.67 -19.86 -13.10
N VAL A 297 -1.26 -18.92 -12.23
CA VAL A 297 -2.14 -18.26 -11.25
C VAL A 297 -2.49 -16.81 -11.58
N LEU A 298 -1.60 -16.09 -12.28
CA LEU A 298 -1.80 -14.65 -12.54
C LEU A 298 -3.02 -14.44 -13.43
N GLY A 299 -3.94 -13.57 -12.99
CA GLY A 299 -5.21 -13.32 -13.67
C GLY A 299 -6.38 -14.16 -13.17
N LEU A 300 -6.14 -15.14 -12.29
CA LEU A 300 -7.21 -15.80 -11.53
C LEU A 300 -7.85 -14.81 -10.53
N PRO A 301 -9.09 -15.05 -10.07
CA PRO A 301 -9.75 -14.20 -9.08
C PRO A 301 -8.88 -13.93 -7.86
N ASP A 302 -8.85 -12.67 -7.43
CA ASP A 302 -8.04 -12.16 -6.31
C ASP A 302 -6.53 -12.45 -6.41
N THR A 303 -6.03 -12.70 -7.62
CA THR A 303 -4.63 -13.09 -7.85
C THR A 303 -3.96 -12.14 -8.84
N GLY A 304 -3.05 -11.30 -8.34
CA GLY A 304 -2.43 -10.25 -9.15
C GLY A 304 -1.11 -9.75 -8.58
N GLY A 305 -0.93 -8.42 -8.59
CA GLY A 305 0.33 -7.76 -8.23
C GLY A 305 0.86 -8.12 -6.84
N GLN A 306 -0.01 -8.43 -5.88
CA GLN A 306 0.40 -8.87 -4.54
C GLN A 306 1.23 -10.17 -4.57
N VAL A 307 0.87 -11.14 -5.42
CA VAL A 307 1.63 -12.40 -5.55
C VAL A 307 3.01 -12.12 -6.15
N VAL A 308 3.07 -11.31 -7.20
CA VAL A 308 4.35 -10.90 -7.83
C VAL A 308 5.23 -10.14 -6.83
N TYR A 309 4.64 -9.21 -6.09
CA TYR A 309 5.33 -8.45 -5.05
C TYR A 309 5.96 -9.36 -4.02
N ILE A 310 5.20 -10.31 -3.45
CA ILE A 310 5.69 -11.19 -2.39
C ILE A 310 6.76 -12.15 -2.92
N LEU A 311 6.59 -12.70 -4.13
CA LEU A 311 7.59 -13.60 -4.71
C LEU A 311 8.93 -12.86 -4.96
N ASP A 312 8.88 -11.66 -5.54
CA ASP A 312 10.09 -10.85 -5.77
C ASP A 312 10.69 -10.35 -4.43
N GLN A 313 9.85 -10.02 -3.44
CA GLN A 313 10.26 -9.66 -2.07
C GLN A 313 11.03 -10.80 -1.39
N VAL A 314 10.51 -12.02 -1.43
CA VAL A 314 11.11 -13.19 -0.76
C VAL A 314 12.50 -13.47 -1.31
N LYS A 315 12.68 -13.43 -2.64
CA LYS A 315 13.99 -13.62 -3.27
C LYS A 315 15.02 -12.62 -2.75
N ALA A 316 14.64 -11.34 -2.73
CA ALA A 316 15.53 -10.28 -2.28
C ALA A 316 15.82 -10.31 -0.77
N LEU A 317 14.82 -10.69 0.05
CA LEU A 317 15.03 -10.89 1.48
C LEU A 317 15.98 -12.06 1.75
N GLU A 318 15.81 -13.20 1.07
CA GLU A 318 16.71 -14.35 1.27
C GLU A 318 18.15 -13.99 0.88
N GLU A 319 18.35 -13.33 -0.27
CA GLU A 319 19.67 -12.89 -0.71
C GLU A 319 20.34 -11.98 0.32
N GLU A 320 19.63 -10.96 0.80
CA GLU A 320 20.14 -10.01 1.78
C GLU A 320 20.39 -10.68 3.15
N MET A 321 19.50 -11.57 3.60
CA MET A 321 19.69 -12.34 4.84
C MET A 321 20.95 -13.22 4.75
N LEU A 322 21.18 -13.90 3.64
CA LEU A 322 22.37 -14.72 3.42
C LEU A 322 23.65 -13.88 3.47
N ILE A 323 23.64 -12.69 2.86
CA ILE A 323 24.75 -11.75 2.91
C ILE A 323 25.02 -11.33 4.35
N ARG A 324 24.01 -10.85 5.07
CA ARG A 324 24.13 -10.42 6.47
C ARG A 324 24.68 -11.54 7.35
N ILE A 325 24.01 -12.69 7.40
CA ILE A 325 24.40 -13.84 8.23
C ILE A 325 25.86 -14.22 7.99
N LYS A 326 26.27 -14.27 6.72
CA LYS A 326 27.66 -14.56 6.35
C LYS A 326 28.62 -13.48 6.83
N GLU A 327 28.29 -12.21 6.65
CA GLU A 327 29.13 -11.08 7.09
C GLU A 327 29.27 -11.04 8.62
N GLN A 328 28.25 -11.47 9.37
CA GLN A 328 28.29 -11.59 10.84
C GLN A 328 29.06 -12.82 11.35
N GLY A 329 29.60 -13.66 10.46
CA GLY A 329 30.36 -14.86 10.85
C GLY A 329 29.48 -16.00 11.37
N LEU A 330 28.20 -16.01 10.98
CA LEU A 330 27.23 -17.04 11.34
C LEU A 330 27.04 -18.03 10.18
N THR A 331 26.65 -19.25 10.52
CA THR A 331 26.36 -20.33 9.54
C THR A 331 24.89 -20.72 9.56
N VAL A 332 24.03 -19.85 10.12
CA VAL A 332 22.59 -20.06 10.20
C VAL A 332 22.01 -20.13 8.80
N LYS A 333 21.08 -21.05 8.58
CA LYS A 333 20.30 -21.10 7.33
C LYS A 333 19.05 -20.26 7.57
N PRO A 334 18.86 -19.12 6.89
CA PRO A 334 17.63 -18.35 7.04
C PRO A 334 16.45 -19.18 6.57
N GLN A 335 15.24 -18.92 7.07
CA GLN A 335 14.02 -19.52 6.53
C GLN A 335 12.97 -18.44 6.28
N ILE A 336 12.32 -18.49 5.11
CA ILE A 336 11.20 -17.61 4.79
C ILE A 336 9.99 -18.46 4.43
N LEU A 337 8.89 -18.29 5.16
CA LEU A 337 7.63 -18.98 4.92
C LEU A 337 6.56 -18.01 4.44
N VAL A 338 6.10 -18.18 3.20
CA VAL A 338 4.91 -17.52 2.68
C VAL A 338 3.70 -18.39 3.01
N VAL A 339 2.90 -17.96 3.98
CA VAL A 339 1.75 -18.70 4.48
C VAL A 339 0.47 -18.24 3.79
N THR A 340 -0.18 -19.16 3.10
CA THR A 340 -1.36 -18.90 2.28
C THR A 340 -2.37 -20.05 2.43
N ARG A 341 -3.52 -19.94 1.77
CA ARG A 341 -4.57 -20.97 1.83
C ARG A 341 -4.23 -22.17 0.95
N LEU A 342 -4.47 -23.38 1.47
CA LEU A 342 -4.53 -24.61 0.67
C LEU A 342 -5.90 -24.72 0.00
N ILE A 343 -5.90 -24.81 -1.33
CA ILE A 343 -7.11 -24.93 -2.15
C ILE A 343 -7.08 -26.31 -2.85
N PRO A 344 -7.82 -27.31 -2.34
CA PRO A 344 -7.88 -28.64 -2.97
C PRO A 344 -8.33 -28.59 -4.44
N GLU A 345 -9.28 -27.71 -4.77
CA GLU A 345 -9.76 -27.50 -6.15
C GLU A 345 -8.88 -26.49 -6.91
N ALA A 346 -7.60 -26.82 -7.05
CA ALA A 346 -6.56 -25.92 -7.55
C ALA A 346 -6.62 -25.58 -9.07
N ARG A 347 -7.60 -26.10 -9.82
CA ARG A 347 -7.81 -25.82 -11.27
C ARG A 347 -6.55 -25.91 -12.14
N GLY A 348 -5.70 -26.92 -11.90
CA GLY A 348 -4.45 -27.14 -12.65
C GLY A 348 -3.22 -26.41 -12.07
N THR A 349 -3.40 -25.58 -11.05
CA THR A 349 -2.29 -24.93 -10.32
C THR A 349 -1.75 -25.82 -9.20
N LYS A 350 -0.64 -25.39 -8.57
CA LYS A 350 -0.05 -26.05 -7.39
C LYS A 350 -0.68 -25.62 -6.06
N CYS A 351 -1.80 -24.89 -6.06
CA CYS A 351 -2.42 -24.39 -4.83
C CYS A 351 -2.98 -25.48 -3.89
N ASN A 352 -3.01 -26.74 -4.33
CA ASN A 352 -3.35 -27.92 -3.52
C ASN A 352 -2.12 -28.56 -2.83
N GLN A 353 -0.90 -28.11 -3.14
CA GLN A 353 0.33 -28.62 -2.53
C GLN A 353 0.62 -27.86 -1.24
N GLU A 354 0.70 -28.59 -0.12
CA GLU A 354 0.94 -28.01 1.19
C GLU A 354 2.25 -27.22 1.27
N LEU A 355 3.33 -27.73 0.69
CA LEU A 355 4.63 -27.08 0.70
C LEU A 355 5.19 -26.99 -0.71
N GLU A 356 5.65 -25.80 -1.11
CA GLU A 356 6.26 -25.55 -2.42
C GLU A 356 7.50 -24.65 -2.25
N ALA A 357 8.66 -25.08 -2.76
CA ALA A 357 9.86 -24.24 -2.75
C ALA A 357 9.69 -23.04 -3.70
N VAL A 358 10.12 -21.85 -3.27
CA VAL A 358 10.12 -20.64 -4.10
C VAL A 358 11.27 -20.74 -5.12
N LEU A 359 10.99 -20.50 -6.40
CA LEU A 359 11.96 -20.53 -7.48
C LEU A 359 13.07 -19.52 -7.24
N ASP A 360 14.29 -19.87 -7.65
CA ASP A 360 15.52 -19.07 -7.49
C ASP A 360 15.88 -18.75 -6.02
N THR A 361 15.37 -19.54 -5.08
CA THR A 361 15.72 -19.47 -3.65
C THR A 361 16.17 -20.84 -3.14
N LYS A 362 16.85 -20.86 -1.99
CA LYS A 362 17.36 -22.08 -1.34
C LYS A 362 16.59 -22.46 -0.08
N TYR A 363 16.04 -21.49 0.63
CA TYR A 363 15.49 -21.67 1.97
C TYR A 363 14.09 -21.06 2.14
N SER A 364 13.47 -20.65 1.03
CA SER A 364 12.15 -20.02 1.05
C SER A 364 11.08 -20.97 0.51
N HIS A 365 9.95 -21.04 1.23
CA HIS A 365 8.85 -21.95 0.89
C HIS A 365 7.49 -21.26 1.00
N ILE A 366 6.56 -21.69 0.16
CA ILE A 366 5.13 -21.42 0.30
C ILE A 366 4.53 -22.55 1.14
N LEU A 367 3.96 -22.20 2.29
CA LEU A 367 3.23 -23.10 3.18
C LEU A 367 1.73 -22.84 3.05
N ARG A 368 0.98 -23.86 2.65
CA ARG A 368 -0.47 -23.78 2.44
C ARG A 368 -1.23 -24.48 3.55
N VAL A 369 -2.14 -23.76 4.18
CA VAL A 369 -2.96 -24.27 5.28
C VAL A 369 -4.43 -24.23 4.85
N PRO A 370 -5.20 -25.32 4.99
CA PRO A 370 -6.59 -25.33 4.56
C PRO A 370 -7.44 -24.41 5.45
N PHE A 371 -8.47 -23.80 4.87
CA PHE A 371 -9.59 -23.31 5.66
C PHE A 371 -10.45 -24.49 6.09
N LYS A 372 -11.02 -24.42 7.30
CA LYS A 372 -11.87 -25.48 7.84
C LYS A 372 -13.29 -25.00 8.09
N THR A 373 -14.21 -25.93 7.90
CA THR A 373 -15.63 -25.84 8.28
C THR A 373 -15.93 -26.92 9.32
N GLU A 374 -17.16 -26.95 9.83
CA GLU A 374 -17.64 -28.06 10.67
C GLU A 374 -17.53 -29.43 9.98
N ASN A 375 -17.58 -29.46 8.64
CA ASN A 375 -17.51 -30.67 7.81
C ASN A 375 -16.08 -31.01 7.33
N GLY A 376 -15.04 -30.35 7.86
CA GLY A 376 -13.65 -30.52 7.45
C GLY A 376 -13.13 -29.43 6.51
N ASP A 377 -12.10 -29.74 5.73
CA ASP A 377 -11.40 -28.78 4.88
C ASP A 377 -12.31 -28.19 3.78
N LEU A 378 -12.32 -26.87 3.65
CA LEU A 378 -13.05 -26.14 2.63
C LEU A 378 -12.31 -26.25 1.29
N ARG A 379 -12.94 -26.93 0.34
CA ARG A 379 -12.31 -27.35 -0.94
C ARG A 379 -12.29 -26.26 -2.01
N GLN A 380 -13.39 -25.52 -2.17
CA GLN A 380 -13.52 -24.50 -3.21
C GLN A 380 -12.78 -23.20 -2.86
N TRP A 381 -12.40 -22.43 -3.88
CA TRP A 381 -11.93 -21.05 -3.71
C TRP A 381 -13.02 -20.17 -3.06
N VAL A 382 -12.57 -19.17 -2.31
CA VAL A 382 -13.41 -18.18 -1.61
C VAL A 382 -12.86 -16.80 -1.94
N SER A 383 -13.75 -15.86 -2.28
CA SER A 383 -13.42 -14.46 -2.51
C SER A 383 -12.78 -13.85 -1.28
N ARG A 384 -11.83 -12.93 -1.48
CA ARG A 384 -11.18 -12.15 -0.40
C ARG A 384 -12.16 -11.37 0.48
N PHE A 385 -13.37 -11.10 -0.02
CA PHE A 385 -14.44 -10.48 0.76
C PHE A 385 -15.15 -11.45 1.72
N ASP A 386 -15.02 -12.76 1.49
CA ASP A 386 -15.80 -13.78 2.19
C ASP A 386 -14.91 -14.65 3.12
N VAL A 387 -13.62 -14.32 3.27
CA VAL A 387 -12.64 -15.15 4.01
C VAL A 387 -12.72 -14.99 5.54
N TYR A 388 -13.34 -13.93 6.05
CA TYR A 388 -13.28 -13.54 7.46
C TYR A 388 -13.70 -14.62 8.48
N PRO A 389 -14.71 -15.48 8.24
CA PRO A 389 -15.09 -16.56 9.16
C PRO A 389 -13.97 -17.57 9.42
N TYR A 390 -13.05 -17.73 8.46
CA TYR A 390 -12.03 -18.79 8.51
C TYR A 390 -10.70 -18.32 9.11
N LEU A 391 -10.47 -17.00 9.17
CA LEU A 391 -9.15 -16.44 9.47
C LEU A 391 -8.65 -16.77 10.87
N GLU A 392 -9.53 -16.85 11.87
CA GLU A 392 -9.14 -17.19 13.23
C GLU A 392 -8.64 -18.63 13.33
N GLN A 393 -9.39 -19.59 12.79
CA GLN A 393 -8.97 -20.99 12.79
C GLN A 393 -7.72 -21.19 11.93
N PHE A 394 -7.66 -20.51 10.78
CA PHE A 394 -6.48 -20.52 9.92
C PHE A 394 -5.22 -20.03 10.66
N ALA A 395 -5.32 -18.94 11.43
CA ALA A 395 -4.20 -18.44 12.23
C ALA A 395 -3.73 -19.45 13.29
N GLN A 396 -4.66 -20.19 13.89
CA GLN A 396 -4.35 -21.24 14.87
C GLN A 396 -3.65 -22.44 14.22
N ASP A 397 -4.21 -22.94 13.12
CA ASP A 397 -3.69 -24.09 12.39
C ASP A 397 -2.32 -23.78 11.75
N ALA A 398 -2.17 -22.57 11.20
CA ALA A 398 -0.91 -22.11 10.65
C ALA A 398 0.17 -21.98 11.72
N ALA A 399 -0.15 -21.49 12.92
CA ALA A 399 0.83 -21.36 14.00
C ALA A 399 1.51 -22.69 14.33
N ALA A 400 0.76 -23.79 14.38
CA ALA A 400 1.32 -25.11 14.66
C ALA A 400 2.32 -25.55 13.58
N LYS A 401 1.92 -25.45 12.30
CA LYS A 401 2.77 -25.84 11.16
C LYS A 401 4.02 -24.95 11.00
N ILE A 402 3.89 -23.66 11.28
CA ILE A 402 5.01 -22.72 11.23
C ILE A 402 6.06 -23.05 12.29
N LEU A 403 5.63 -23.26 13.55
CA LEU A 403 6.55 -23.58 14.64
C LEU A 403 7.27 -24.91 14.40
N ASP A 404 6.58 -25.89 13.81
CA ASP A 404 7.15 -27.18 13.42
C ASP A 404 8.19 -27.00 12.30
N HIS A 405 7.84 -26.28 11.23
CA HIS A 405 8.74 -26.09 10.09
C HIS A 405 9.99 -25.24 10.41
N LEU A 406 9.81 -24.17 11.20
CA LEU A 406 10.90 -23.27 11.59
C LEU A 406 11.77 -23.84 12.72
N GLU A 407 11.35 -24.94 13.36
CA GLU A 407 11.94 -25.48 14.59
C GLU A 407 12.11 -24.42 15.69
N GLY A 408 11.19 -23.44 15.73
CA GLY A 408 11.35 -22.23 16.51
C GLY A 408 10.30 -21.17 16.20
N LYS A 409 10.41 -20.02 16.88
CA LYS A 409 9.55 -18.87 16.59
C LYS A 409 10.10 -18.09 15.40
N PRO A 410 9.23 -17.42 14.62
CA PRO A 410 9.70 -16.43 13.67
C PRO A 410 10.29 -15.22 14.40
N ASP A 411 11.27 -14.58 13.78
CA ASP A 411 11.87 -13.33 14.25
C ASP A 411 11.08 -12.12 13.76
N LEU A 412 10.44 -12.26 12.59
CA LEU A 412 9.62 -11.23 11.96
C LEU A 412 8.37 -11.84 11.31
N ILE A 413 7.22 -11.20 11.51
CA ILE A 413 5.96 -11.54 10.84
C ILE A 413 5.51 -10.35 9.98
N ILE A 414 5.18 -10.62 8.71
CA ILE A 414 4.71 -9.62 7.74
C ILE A 414 3.29 -9.98 7.30
N GLY A 415 2.33 -9.11 7.57
CA GLY A 415 0.98 -9.20 7.01
C GLY A 415 0.89 -8.55 5.64
N ASN A 416 0.10 -9.14 4.73
CA ASN A 416 -0.23 -8.54 3.44
C ASN A 416 -1.74 -8.50 3.23
N TYR A 417 -2.26 -7.32 2.83
CA TYR A 417 -3.69 -7.04 2.67
C TYR A 417 -4.49 -7.26 3.96
N THR A 418 -5.80 -6.98 3.96
CA THR A 418 -6.62 -6.99 5.18
C THR A 418 -6.59 -8.33 5.93
N ASP A 419 -6.79 -9.44 5.21
CA ASP A 419 -6.85 -10.78 5.78
C ASP A 419 -5.48 -11.24 6.31
N GLY A 420 -4.42 -11.05 5.54
CA GLY A 420 -3.05 -11.37 5.97
C GLY A 420 -2.59 -10.47 7.13
N ASN A 421 -2.95 -9.19 7.13
CA ASN A 421 -2.66 -8.26 8.22
C ASN A 421 -3.38 -8.65 9.52
N LEU A 422 -4.63 -9.10 9.43
CA LEU A 422 -5.36 -9.59 10.59
C LEU A 422 -4.73 -10.89 11.14
N VAL A 423 -4.45 -11.88 10.29
CA VAL A 423 -3.81 -13.14 10.70
C VAL A 423 -2.43 -12.89 11.32
N ALA A 424 -1.63 -12.02 10.70
CA ALA A 424 -0.34 -11.59 11.22
C ALA A 424 -0.49 -10.96 12.61
N SER A 425 -1.51 -10.12 12.83
CA SER A 425 -1.79 -9.48 14.12
C SER A 425 -2.12 -10.49 15.22
N LEU A 426 -2.96 -11.49 14.90
CA LEU A 426 -3.28 -12.57 15.82
C LEU A 426 -2.04 -13.40 16.17
N MET A 427 -1.21 -13.72 15.19
CA MET A 427 -0.02 -14.54 15.38
C MET A 427 1.10 -13.82 16.12
N ALA A 428 1.42 -12.59 15.72
CA ALA A 428 2.45 -11.77 16.37
C ALA A 428 2.10 -11.51 17.85
N SER A 429 0.83 -11.22 18.14
CA SER A 429 0.35 -11.05 19.52
C SER A 429 0.47 -12.34 20.35
N LYS A 430 0.22 -13.51 19.75
CA LYS A 430 0.31 -14.83 20.40
C LYS A 430 1.75 -15.26 20.66
N LEU A 431 2.62 -15.12 19.66
CA LEU A 431 4.01 -15.60 19.72
C LEU A 431 4.96 -14.60 20.39
N GLY A 432 4.55 -13.33 20.45
CA GLY A 432 5.37 -12.24 20.96
C GLY A 432 6.43 -11.78 19.97
N VAL A 433 6.11 -11.74 18.68
CA VAL A 433 7.04 -11.46 17.58
C VAL A 433 6.79 -10.06 17.01
N THR A 434 7.84 -9.42 16.47
CA THR A 434 7.74 -8.11 15.81
C THR A 434 6.91 -8.22 14.54
N GLN A 435 6.01 -7.25 14.33
CA GLN A 435 5.07 -7.27 13.22
C GLN A 435 5.28 -6.09 12.26
N GLY A 436 5.37 -6.39 10.97
CA GLY A 436 5.16 -5.44 9.87
C GLY A 436 3.85 -5.71 9.14
N THR A 437 3.23 -4.68 8.56
CA THR A 437 2.07 -4.84 7.66
C THR A 437 2.26 -4.07 6.37
N ILE A 438 1.72 -4.62 5.29
CA ILE A 438 1.65 -4.01 3.96
C ILE A 438 0.18 -4.08 3.53
N ALA A 439 -0.47 -2.94 3.31
CA ALA A 439 -1.88 -2.94 2.91
C ALA A 439 -2.08 -3.42 1.47
N HIS A 440 -1.17 -3.06 0.55
CA HIS A 440 -1.33 -3.17 -0.92
C HIS A 440 -2.47 -2.31 -1.49
N ALA A 441 -3.64 -2.34 -0.85
CA ALA A 441 -4.78 -1.48 -1.12
C ALA A 441 -5.70 -1.39 0.10
N LEU A 442 -6.33 -0.24 0.31
CA LEU A 442 -7.40 -0.07 1.30
C LEU A 442 -8.73 0.20 0.61
N GLU A 443 -9.64 -0.78 0.68
CA GLU A 443 -10.87 -0.79 -0.13
C GLU A 443 -11.81 0.39 0.17
N LYS A 444 -11.78 0.96 1.38
CA LYS A 444 -12.57 2.15 1.75
C LYS A 444 -12.34 3.33 0.79
N THR A 445 -11.14 3.45 0.22
CA THR A 445 -10.80 4.52 -0.73
C THR A 445 -11.13 4.20 -2.19
N LYS A 446 -11.35 2.92 -2.50
CA LYS A 446 -11.69 2.43 -3.83
C LYS A 446 -13.20 2.39 -4.06
N TYR A 447 -13.98 2.21 -3.00
CA TYR A 447 -15.44 2.24 -3.04
C TYR A 447 -15.94 3.51 -2.35
N GLU A 448 -16.37 4.49 -3.15
CA GLU A 448 -16.84 5.79 -2.66
C GLU A 448 -18.02 5.65 -1.69
N ASP A 449 -17.96 6.36 -0.57
CA ASP A 449 -18.95 6.35 0.52
C ASP A 449 -19.27 4.94 1.07
N SER A 450 -18.38 3.96 0.86
CA SER A 450 -18.57 2.58 1.32
C SER A 450 -18.63 2.45 2.85
N ASP A 451 -18.11 3.42 3.58
CA ASP A 451 -18.25 3.54 5.02
C ASP A 451 -19.66 4.01 5.42
N LEU A 452 -20.13 5.12 4.87
CA LEU A 452 -21.46 5.66 5.17
C LEU A 452 -22.59 4.74 4.72
N LYS A 453 -22.44 4.13 3.54
CA LYS A 453 -23.42 3.24 2.92
C LYS A 453 -23.09 1.77 3.14
N TRP A 454 -22.26 1.45 4.14
CA TRP A 454 -21.74 0.09 4.34
C TRP A 454 -22.83 -0.97 4.35
N LYS A 455 -24.01 -0.70 4.94
CA LYS A 455 -25.16 -1.63 4.98
C LYS A 455 -25.59 -2.09 3.57
N GLU A 456 -25.50 -1.23 2.56
CA GLU A 456 -25.83 -1.56 1.16
C GLU A 456 -24.76 -2.45 0.53
N PHE A 457 -23.49 -2.25 0.89
CA PHE A 457 -22.36 -3.00 0.38
C PHE A 457 -22.12 -4.32 1.13
N ASP A 458 -22.56 -4.42 2.38
CA ASP A 458 -22.16 -5.49 3.30
C ASP A 458 -22.65 -6.87 2.86
N GLN A 459 -23.78 -6.95 2.14
CA GLN A 459 -24.27 -8.23 1.59
C GLN A 459 -23.33 -8.85 0.56
N LYS A 460 -22.51 -8.04 -0.12
CA LYS A 460 -21.65 -8.48 -1.22
C LYS A 460 -20.15 -8.42 -0.89
N TYR A 461 -19.73 -7.41 -0.13
CA TYR A 461 -18.31 -7.12 0.09
C TYR A 461 -17.90 -7.28 1.56
N HIS A 462 -18.86 -7.43 2.48
CA HIS A 462 -18.61 -7.58 3.91
C HIS A 462 -17.65 -6.52 4.48
N PHE A 463 -17.81 -5.26 4.06
CA PHE A 463 -16.95 -4.15 4.46
C PHE A 463 -16.98 -3.88 5.96
N SER A 464 -18.05 -4.26 6.67
CA SER A 464 -18.05 -4.22 8.13
C SER A 464 -16.93 -5.06 8.74
N CYS A 465 -16.70 -6.28 8.22
CA CYS A 465 -15.58 -7.13 8.64
C CYS A 465 -14.25 -6.55 8.18
N GLN A 466 -14.18 -6.11 6.92
CA GLN A 466 -12.94 -5.61 6.33
C GLN A 466 -12.39 -4.39 7.06
N PHE A 467 -13.20 -3.34 7.22
CA PHE A 467 -12.74 -2.09 7.86
C PHE A 467 -12.44 -2.29 9.34
N THR A 468 -13.14 -3.20 10.01
CA THR A 468 -12.82 -3.60 11.38
C THR A 468 -11.46 -4.28 11.46
N ALA A 469 -11.18 -5.23 10.54
CA ALA A 469 -9.90 -5.92 10.46
C ALA A 469 -8.74 -4.96 10.13
N ASP A 470 -8.95 -4.04 9.20
CA ASP A 470 -7.99 -3.01 8.81
C ASP A 470 -7.59 -2.15 10.03
N ILE A 471 -8.55 -1.58 10.75
CA ILE A 471 -8.28 -0.75 11.93
C ILE A 471 -7.58 -1.53 13.04
N ILE A 472 -7.96 -2.79 13.26
CA ILE A 472 -7.28 -3.66 14.23
C ILE A 472 -5.81 -3.83 13.83
N ALA A 473 -5.54 -4.19 12.59
CA ALA A 473 -4.17 -4.47 12.16
C ALA A 473 -3.29 -3.21 12.08
N MET A 474 -3.82 -2.08 11.61
CA MET A 474 -3.14 -0.78 11.59
C MET A 474 -2.63 -0.36 12.98
N ASN A 475 -3.43 -0.66 14.01
CA ASN A 475 -3.10 -0.30 15.39
C ASN A 475 -2.35 -1.38 16.17
N THR A 476 -2.38 -2.64 15.71
CA THR A 476 -1.63 -3.75 16.33
C THR A 476 -0.16 -3.78 15.91
N THR A 477 0.11 -3.50 14.62
CA THR A 477 1.45 -3.64 14.04
C THR A 477 2.50 -2.72 14.67
N ASP A 478 3.76 -3.18 14.68
CA ASP A 478 4.89 -2.39 15.15
C ASP A 478 5.36 -1.36 14.10
N PHE A 479 5.29 -1.74 12.82
CA PHE A 479 5.53 -0.83 11.69
C PHE A 479 4.63 -1.15 10.49
N ILE A 480 4.44 -0.14 9.63
CA ILE A 480 3.67 -0.21 8.39
C ILE A 480 4.62 0.12 7.25
N ILE A 481 4.62 -0.71 6.22
CA ILE A 481 5.32 -0.43 4.96
C ILE A 481 4.30 0.02 3.93
N THR A 482 4.56 1.16 3.31
CA THR A 482 3.85 1.64 2.12
C THR A 482 4.80 1.74 0.93
N SER A 483 4.24 1.68 -0.28
CA SER A 483 5.04 1.82 -1.51
C SER A 483 5.33 3.28 -1.83
N THR A 484 4.44 4.20 -1.43
CA THR A 484 4.48 5.65 -1.71
C THR A 484 4.04 6.48 -0.51
N PHE A 485 4.38 7.77 -0.55
CA PHE A 485 3.83 8.78 0.36
C PHE A 485 2.32 8.97 0.12
N GLN A 486 1.88 8.94 -1.14
CA GLN A 486 0.48 9.02 -1.54
C GLN A 486 -0.41 7.98 -0.82
N GLU A 487 0.11 6.76 -0.60
CA GLU A 487 -0.61 5.73 0.15
C GLU A 487 -0.89 6.16 1.61
N ILE A 488 0.04 6.87 2.24
CA ILE A 488 -0.08 7.37 3.61
C ILE A 488 -0.98 8.61 3.66
N ALA A 489 -0.52 9.69 3.04
CA ALA A 489 -1.07 11.04 3.21
C ALA A 489 -1.50 11.70 1.89
N GLY A 490 -1.50 10.96 0.79
CA GLY A 490 -2.05 11.45 -0.47
C GLY A 490 -1.26 12.62 -1.04
N SER A 491 -2.01 13.57 -1.61
CA SER A 491 -1.49 14.79 -2.22
C SER A 491 -1.96 16.01 -1.43
N ASN A 492 -1.67 17.22 -1.91
CA ASN A 492 -2.22 18.43 -1.32
C ASN A 492 -3.74 18.49 -1.43
N ASP A 493 -4.31 17.99 -2.53
CA ASP A 493 -5.74 18.13 -2.83
C ASP A 493 -6.58 16.91 -2.43
N ARG A 494 -5.96 15.72 -2.40
CA ARG A 494 -6.66 14.45 -2.12
C ARG A 494 -6.02 13.72 -0.93
N PRO A 495 -6.80 13.27 0.06
CA PRO A 495 -6.27 12.54 1.20
C PRO A 495 -5.69 11.18 0.81
N GLY A 496 -4.73 10.73 1.60
CA GLY A 496 -4.11 9.41 1.44
C GLY A 496 -5.04 8.25 1.78
N GLN A 497 -4.61 7.04 1.46
CA GLN A 497 -5.39 5.84 1.75
C GLN A 497 -5.51 5.65 3.27
N TYR A 498 -4.38 5.62 3.99
CA TYR A 498 -4.36 5.54 5.45
C TYR A 498 -4.97 6.78 6.09
N GLU A 499 -4.66 7.98 5.60
CA GLU A 499 -5.25 9.23 6.11
C GLU A 499 -6.78 9.20 6.15
N SER A 500 -7.41 8.61 5.14
CA SER A 500 -8.87 8.49 5.10
C SER A 500 -9.46 7.62 6.21
N HIS A 501 -8.64 6.82 6.90
CA HIS A 501 -9.02 6.02 8.08
C HIS A 501 -8.76 6.76 9.40
N GLY A 502 -8.30 8.02 9.34
CA GLY A 502 -8.10 8.87 10.51
C GLY A 502 -9.40 9.18 11.26
N ALA A 503 -10.47 9.52 10.52
CA ALA A 503 -11.81 9.69 11.08
C ALA A 503 -12.88 9.27 10.06
N TYR A 504 -13.75 8.33 10.44
CA TYR A 504 -14.87 7.87 9.60
C TYR A 504 -15.95 7.20 10.46
N THR A 505 -17.09 6.83 9.86
CA THR A 505 -18.19 6.19 10.59
C THR A 505 -18.88 5.13 9.75
N LEU A 506 -19.35 4.08 10.43
CA LEU A 506 -20.24 3.05 9.90
C LEU A 506 -21.59 3.21 10.63
N PRO A 507 -22.53 4.01 10.10
CA PRO A 507 -23.76 4.35 10.82
C PRO A 507 -24.52 3.10 11.28
N GLY A 508 -24.84 3.02 12.57
CA GLY A 508 -25.49 1.87 13.19
C GLY A 508 -24.56 0.72 13.61
N LEU A 509 -23.23 0.88 13.53
CA LEU A 509 -22.26 -0.11 13.97
C LEU A 509 -21.22 0.47 14.96
N TYR A 510 -20.36 1.37 14.49
CA TYR A 510 -19.42 2.14 15.32
C TYR A 510 -18.94 3.39 14.57
N ARG A 511 -18.43 4.35 15.33
CA ARG A 511 -17.74 5.55 14.84
C ARG A 511 -16.24 5.45 15.13
N VAL A 512 -15.41 5.96 14.23
CA VAL A 512 -13.96 6.06 14.41
C VAL A 512 -13.60 7.54 14.48
N ALA A 513 -13.46 8.07 15.70
CA ALA A 513 -13.12 9.47 15.96
C ALA A 513 -11.63 9.76 15.71
N SER A 514 -10.78 8.78 16.06
CA SER A 514 -9.35 8.75 15.78
C SER A 514 -8.94 7.31 15.50
N GLY A 515 -8.72 6.98 14.23
CA GLY A 515 -8.43 5.61 13.77
C GLY A 515 -6.95 5.36 13.56
N ILE A 516 -6.28 6.25 12.83
CA ILE A 516 -4.84 6.17 12.54
C ILE A 516 -4.28 7.58 12.36
N ASN A 517 -3.06 7.80 12.87
CA ASN A 517 -2.34 9.05 12.71
C ASN A 517 -1.24 8.89 11.65
N VAL A 518 -1.32 9.62 10.54
CA VAL A 518 -0.32 9.55 9.45
C VAL A 518 1.06 10.08 9.85
N TYR A 519 1.16 10.79 10.98
CA TYR A 519 2.40 11.22 11.60
C TYR A 519 3.00 10.20 12.58
N ASP A 520 2.34 9.05 12.77
CA ASP A 520 2.85 7.98 13.62
C ASP A 520 4.19 7.46 13.06
N PRO A 521 5.22 7.33 13.90
CA PRO A 521 6.53 6.86 13.49
C PRO A 521 6.53 5.39 13.06
N LYS A 522 5.41 4.67 13.07
CA LYS A 522 5.31 3.32 12.50
C LYS A 522 5.29 3.31 10.97
N PHE A 523 4.94 4.41 10.31
CA PHE A 523 4.86 4.48 8.85
C PHE A 523 6.24 4.60 8.20
N ASN A 524 6.52 3.71 7.25
CA ASN A 524 7.75 3.69 6.48
C ASN A 524 7.49 3.47 4.99
N ILE A 525 8.14 4.27 4.15
CA ILE A 525 8.10 4.07 2.70
C ILE A 525 9.27 3.18 2.30
N ALA A 526 8.93 1.97 1.83
CA ALA A 526 9.86 1.06 1.17
C ALA A 526 9.27 0.70 -0.18
N SER A 527 9.63 1.47 -1.21
CA SER A 527 9.14 1.26 -2.56
C SER A 527 9.72 -0.03 -3.15
N PRO A 528 8.89 -0.88 -3.79
CA PRO A 528 9.38 -2.07 -4.47
C PRO A 528 10.15 -1.72 -5.74
N GLY A 529 10.86 -2.70 -6.28
CA GLY A 529 11.54 -2.61 -7.58
C GLY A 529 10.90 -3.47 -8.66
N ALA A 530 11.59 -3.58 -9.79
CA ALA A 530 11.36 -4.64 -10.77
C ALA A 530 12.48 -5.69 -10.68
N ASP A 531 12.18 -6.94 -11.05
CA ASP A 531 13.18 -8.00 -11.13
C ASP A 531 14.26 -7.65 -12.18
N GLN A 532 15.47 -7.34 -11.71
CA GLN A 532 16.58 -6.90 -12.57
C GLN A 532 17.18 -8.04 -13.41
N SER A 533 16.80 -9.30 -13.17
CA SER A 533 17.09 -10.41 -14.08
C SER A 533 16.19 -10.40 -15.33
N VAL A 534 15.03 -9.76 -15.24
CA VAL A 534 14.04 -9.64 -16.32
C VAL A 534 14.10 -8.25 -16.95
N TYR A 535 14.03 -7.19 -16.15
CA TYR A 535 14.03 -5.80 -16.59
C TYR A 535 15.40 -5.16 -16.32
N PHE A 536 16.18 -4.98 -17.37
CA PHE A 536 17.54 -4.44 -17.31
C PHE A 536 17.79 -3.51 -18.51
N PRO A 537 18.82 -2.65 -18.45
CA PRO A 537 19.08 -1.64 -19.48
C PRO A 537 19.18 -2.24 -20.89
N TYR A 538 18.55 -1.60 -21.87
CA TYR A 538 18.57 -2.05 -23.27
C TYR A 538 19.99 -2.13 -23.88
N THR A 539 20.95 -1.39 -23.31
CA THR A 539 22.36 -1.34 -23.69
C THR A 539 23.16 -2.59 -23.32
N LEU A 540 22.64 -3.46 -22.45
CA LEU A 540 23.30 -4.72 -22.07
C LEU A 540 23.06 -5.80 -23.13
N GLU A 541 23.67 -5.66 -24.30
CA GLU A 541 23.46 -6.52 -25.48
C GLU A 541 23.60 -8.03 -25.17
N GLN A 542 24.58 -8.39 -24.34
CA GLN A 542 24.86 -9.78 -23.96
C GLN A 542 23.74 -10.43 -23.12
N LYS A 543 22.90 -9.63 -22.46
CA LYS A 543 21.77 -10.11 -21.65
C LYS A 543 20.45 -10.17 -22.42
N ARG A 544 20.38 -9.59 -23.63
CA ARG A 544 19.14 -9.45 -24.41
C ARG A 544 18.52 -10.82 -24.71
N PHE A 545 17.20 -10.91 -24.63
CA PHE A 545 16.48 -12.13 -24.95
C PHE A 545 16.23 -12.24 -26.45
N THR A 546 17.32 -12.37 -27.21
CA THR A 546 17.32 -12.31 -28.69
C THR A 546 16.43 -13.35 -29.35
N ALA A 547 16.14 -14.47 -28.67
CA ALA A 547 15.20 -15.49 -29.12
C ALA A 547 13.78 -14.95 -29.38
N PHE A 548 13.35 -13.91 -28.65
CA PHE A 548 12.03 -13.29 -28.84
C PHE A 548 11.98 -12.26 -29.97
N ARG A 549 13.12 -11.87 -30.57
CA ARG A 549 13.15 -10.82 -31.60
C ARG A 549 12.23 -11.10 -32.80
N PRO A 550 12.23 -12.32 -33.39
CA PRO A 550 11.33 -12.60 -34.52
C PRO A 550 9.85 -12.46 -34.15
N GLU A 551 9.47 -12.94 -32.96
CA GLU A 551 8.10 -12.80 -32.44
C GLU A 551 7.74 -11.32 -32.20
N ILE A 552 8.65 -10.52 -31.64
CA ILE A 552 8.42 -9.09 -31.40
C ILE A 552 8.32 -8.31 -32.72
N GLU A 553 9.14 -8.63 -33.72
CA GLU A 553 9.05 -8.02 -35.05
C GLU A 553 7.73 -8.34 -35.75
N GLU A 554 7.26 -9.59 -35.65
CA GLU A 554 5.92 -9.98 -36.12
C GLU A 554 4.85 -9.19 -35.38
N LEU A 555 4.93 -9.17 -34.04
CA LEU A 555 3.96 -8.53 -33.15
C LEU A 555 3.84 -7.03 -33.43
N LEU A 556 4.94 -6.34 -33.75
CA LEU A 556 4.94 -4.90 -34.02
C LEU A 556 4.66 -4.54 -35.48
N TYR A 557 5.18 -5.31 -36.43
CA TYR A 557 5.31 -4.85 -37.83
C TYR A 557 4.59 -5.70 -38.86
N SER A 558 3.95 -6.81 -38.47
CA SER A 558 3.05 -7.55 -39.36
C SER A 558 1.92 -6.64 -39.86
N LYS A 559 1.51 -6.82 -41.11
CA LYS A 559 0.35 -6.11 -41.69
C LYS A 559 -0.95 -6.89 -41.51
N GLU A 560 -0.87 -8.12 -41.02
CA GLU A 560 -2.02 -8.97 -40.78
C GLU A 560 -2.62 -8.69 -39.40
N ASN A 561 -3.95 -8.78 -39.32
CA ASN A 561 -4.68 -8.76 -38.05
C ASN A 561 -4.90 -10.20 -37.61
N ASN A 562 -4.72 -10.49 -36.33
CA ASN A 562 -4.99 -11.80 -35.76
C ASN A 562 -5.49 -11.69 -34.30
N ASN A 563 -5.39 -12.77 -33.53
CA ASN A 563 -5.83 -12.79 -32.13
C ASN A 563 -4.83 -12.12 -31.16
N GLU A 564 -3.60 -11.83 -31.61
CA GLU A 564 -2.56 -11.17 -30.80
C GLU A 564 -2.43 -9.68 -31.11
N HIS A 565 -2.76 -9.23 -32.32
CA HIS A 565 -2.64 -7.82 -32.72
C HIS A 565 -3.61 -7.40 -33.83
N ILE A 566 -3.96 -6.11 -33.82
CA ILE A 566 -4.69 -5.44 -34.90
C ILE A 566 -4.06 -4.08 -35.24
N GLY A 567 -4.31 -3.61 -36.46
CA GLY A 567 -3.67 -2.40 -37.00
C GLY A 567 -2.26 -2.72 -37.51
N PHE A 568 -1.54 -1.72 -38.00
CA PHE A 568 -0.15 -1.91 -38.47
C PHE A 568 0.58 -0.57 -38.50
N LEU A 569 1.91 -0.64 -38.51
CA LEU A 569 2.79 0.51 -38.62
C LEU A 569 3.35 0.60 -40.04
N GLU A 570 2.98 1.66 -40.78
CA GLU A 570 3.43 1.86 -42.17
C GLU A 570 4.91 2.26 -42.22
N ASP A 571 5.32 3.21 -41.37
CA ASP A 571 6.70 3.66 -41.28
C ASP A 571 7.41 3.01 -40.09
N ARG A 572 8.15 1.93 -40.36
CA ARG A 572 8.92 1.18 -39.35
C ARG A 572 10.12 1.93 -38.78
N LYS A 573 10.53 3.05 -39.39
CA LYS A 573 11.70 3.83 -38.95
C LYS A 573 11.36 4.87 -37.87
N LYS A 574 10.08 5.17 -37.69
CA LYS A 574 9.65 6.10 -36.64
C LYS A 574 9.87 5.48 -35.25
N PRO A 575 10.29 6.31 -34.27
CA PRO A 575 10.22 5.91 -32.88
C PRO A 575 8.79 5.51 -32.48
N ILE A 576 8.70 4.65 -31.47
CA ILE A 576 7.42 4.16 -30.95
C ILE A 576 7.14 4.82 -29.60
N ILE A 577 5.96 5.41 -29.43
CA ILE A 577 5.39 5.61 -28.10
C ILE A 577 4.60 4.36 -27.71
N PHE A 578 4.91 3.82 -26.54
CA PHE A 578 4.46 2.53 -26.06
C PHE A 578 3.68 2.68 -24.76
N SER A 579 2.55 2.00 -24.63
CA SER A 579 1.82 1.87 -23.37
C SER A 579 1.34 0.44 -23.17
N MET A 580 1.48 -0.07 -21.95
CA MET A 580 1.04 -1.41 -21.56
C MET A 580 0.29 -1.34 -20.24
N ALA A 581 -0.99 -1.70 -20.26
CA ALA A 581 -1.84 -1.75 -19.07
C ALA A 581 -3.08 -2.61 -19.31
N ARG A 582 -3.85 -2.86 -18.25
CA ARG A 582 -5.24 -3.31 -18.39
C ARG A 582 -6.06 -2.21 -19.08
N LEU A 583 -7.08 -2.63 -19.82
CA LEU A 583 -7.97 -1.72 -20.53
C LEU A 583 -9.19 -1.40 -19.66
N ASP A 584 -9.05 -0.40 -18.79
CA ASP A 584 -10.11 0.11 -17.90
C ASP A 584 -10.14 1.65 -17.92
N ILE A 585 -11.20 2.25 -17.37
CA ILE A 585 -11.43 3.71 -17.44
C ILE A 585 -10.30 4.47 -16.72
N VAL A 586 -9.83 3.94 -15.59
CA VAL A 586 -8.81 4.59 -14.77
C VAL A 586 -7.46 4.59 -15.49
N LYS A 587 -7.10 3.49 -16.16
CA LYS A 587 -5.86 3.39 -16.94
C LYS A 587 -5.84 4.31 -18.17
N ASN A 588 -7.00 4.72 -18.67
CA ASN A 588 -7.16 5.81 -19.65
C ASN A 588 -6.34 5.62 -20.95
N ILE A 589 -6.21 4.37 -21.38
CA ILE A 589 -5.54 4.02 -22.65
C ILE A 589 -6.27 4.61 -23.86
N THR A 590 -7.61 4.68 -23.80
CA THR A 590 -8.40 5.39 -24.80
C THR A 590 -8.13 6.89 -24.83
N GLY A 591 -7.86 7.50 -23.67
CA GLY A 591 -7.44 8.90 -23.58
C GLY A 591 -6.15 9.15 -24.35
N LEU A 592 -5.11 8.36 -24.11
CA LEU A 592 -3.84 8.45 -24.86
C LEU A 592 -4.05 8.29 -26.37
N THR A 593 -4.90 7.35 -26.78
CA THR A 593 -5.25 7.15 -28.20
C THR A 593 -5.92 8.37 -28.80
N GLU A 594 -6.82 9.02 -28.05
CA GLU A 594 -7.44 10.29 -28.46
C GLU A 594 -6.43 11.44 -28.56
N TRP A 595 -5.54 11.59 -27.57
CA TRP A 595 -4.51 12.64 -27.55
C TRP A 595 -3.58 12.51 -28.76
N TYR A 596 -3.12 11.28 -29.03
CA TYR A 596 -2.33 10.97 -30.23
C TYR A 596 -3.10 11.28 -31.52
N GLY A 597 -4.37 10.87 -31.61
CA GLY A 597 -5.18 11.07 -32.81
C GLY A 597 -5.42 12.54 -33.16
N LYS A 598 -5.65 13.39 -32.15
CA LYS A 598 -5.81 14.84 -32.30
C LYS A 598 -4.51 15.54 -32.69
N ASN A 599 -3.38 15.11 -32.13
CA ASN A 599 -2.11 15.80 -32.30
C ASN A 599 -1.37 15.39 -33.59
N LYS A 600 -1.65 16.10 -34.69
CA LYS A 600 -0.99 15.87 -36.00
C LYS A 600 0.53 16.00 -35.96
N LYS A 601 1.08 16.82 -35.05
CA LYS A 601 2.52 17.02 -34.89
C LYS A 601 3.15 15.75 -34.31
N LEU A 602 2.57 15.21 -33.23
CA LEU A 602 3.01 13.96 -32.62
C LEU A 602 2.94 12.78 -33.61
N ARG A 603 1.84 12.64 -34.36
CA ARG A 603 1.65 11.57 -35.37
C ARG A 603 2.71 11.57 -36.48
N LYS A 604 3.23 12.75 -36.83
CA LYS A 604 4.32 12.87 -37.82
C LYS A 604 5.65 12.35 -37.27
N LEU A 605 5.87 12.47 -35.96
CA LEU A 605 7.13 12.12 -35.29
C LEU A 605 7.22 10.64 -34.91
N VAL A 606 6.12 10.05 -34.43
CA VAL A 606 6.14 8.71 -33.81
C VAL A 606 4.96 7.84 -34.19
N ASN A 607 5.12 6.52 -34.04
CA ASN A 607 4.05 5.52 -34.08
C ASN A 607 3.47 5.26 -32.68
N LEU A 608 2.20 4.86 -32.59
CA LEU A 608 1.56 4.48 -31.33
C LEU A 608 1.43 2.95 -31.22
N VAL A 609 1.94 2.38 -30.14
CA VAL A 609 1.75 0.96 -29.79
C VAL A 609 1.08 0.85 -28.43
N ILE A 610 -0.05 0.14 -28.38
CA ILE A 610 -0.82 -0.12 -27.17
C ILE A 610 -0.87 -1.62 -26.93
N VAL A 611 -0.55 -2.06 -25.72
CA VAL A 611 -0.75 -3.44 -25.24
C VAL A 611 -1.80 -3.43 -24.15
N GLY A 612 -2.93 -4.10 -24.36
CA GLY A 612 -3.95 -4.20 -23.33
C GLY A 612 -5.33 -4.63 -23.83
N GLY A 613 -6.00 -5.42 -23.01
CA GLY A 613 -7.37 -5.90 -23.23
C GLY A 613 -7.57 -6.80 -24.45
N PHE A 614 -8.83 -7.13 -24.72
CA PHE A 614 -9.26 -7.85 -25.91
C PHE A 614 -9.59 -6.89 -27.05
N PHE A 615 -9.58 -7.37 -28.30
CA PHE A 615 -10.03 -6.57 -29.44
C PHE A 615 -11.55 -6.58 -29.63
N ASP A 616 -12.21 -7.62 -29.14
CA ASP A 616 -13.65 -7.79 -29.25
C ASP A 616 -14.29 -7.72 -27.86
N ALA A 617 -15.24 -6.82 -27.70
CA ALA A 617 -15.99 -6.64 -26.46
C ALA A 617 -16.72 -7.93 -26.05
N SER A 618 -17.13 -8.79 -27.00
CA SER A 618 -17.81 -10.05 -26.70
C SER A 618 -16.96 -11.04 -25.90
N LYS A 619 -15.62 -10.91 -25.97
CA LYS A 619 -14.67 -11.77 -25.26
C LYS A 619 -14.41 -11.32 -23.82
N SER A 620 -14.76 -10.08 -23.48
CA SER A 620 -14.65 -9.57 -22.12
C SER A 620 -15.92 -9.84 -21.31
N LYS A 621 -15.73 -10.18 -20.03
CA LYS A 621 -16.81 -10.24 -19.04
C LYS A 621 -16.89 -8.96 -18.20
N ASP A 622 -15.93 -8.05 -18.37
CA ASP A 622 -15.84 -6.80 -17.64
C ASP A 622 -16.51 -5.66 -18.41
N ARG A 623 -17.39 -4.92 -17.74
CA ARG A 623 -18.20 -3.89 -18.40
C ARG A 623 -17.38 -2.66 -18.79
N GLU A 624 -16.38 -2.31 -18.01
CA GLU A 624 -15.50 -1.17 -18.32
C GLU A 624 -14.63 -1.50 -19.53
N GLU A 625 -14.01 -2.68 -19.54
CA GLU A 625 -13.21 -3.15 -20.66
C GLU A 625 -14.04 -3.23 -21.94
N MET A 626 -15.26 -3.79 -21.89
CA MET A 626 -16.18 -3.80 -23.03
C MET A 626 -16.47 -2.39 -23.59
N SER A 627 -16.63 -1.39 -22.71
CA SER A 627 -16.87 -0.01 -23.09
C SER A 627 -15.62 0.62 -23.71
N GLU A 628 -14.46 0.42 -23.08
CA GLU A 628 -13.18 0.95 -23.54
C GLU A 628 -12.75 0.32 -24.88
N ILE A 629 -13.03 -0.97 -25.12
CA ILE A 629 -12.83 -1.63 -26.42
C ILE A 629 -13.62 -0.92 -27.53
N LYS A 630 -14.91 -0.66 -27.30
CA LYS A 630 -15.77 0.04 -28.29
C LYS A 630 -15.27 1.46 -28.54
N LYS A 631 -14.83 2.14 -27.48
CA LYS A 631 -14.24 3.47 -27.56
C LYS A 631 -12.92 3.46 -28.35
N MET A 632 -12.02 2.49 -28.11
CA MET A 632 -10.78 2.32 -28.88
C MET A 632 -11.06 2.21 -30.38
N HIS A 633 -11.97 1.32 -30.79
CA HIS A 633 -12.35 1.18 -32.21
C HIS A 633 -12.90 2.49 -32.79
N SER A 634 -13.80 3.15 -32.06
CA SER A 634 -14.39 4.43 -32.47
C SER A 634 -13.32 5.52 -32.66
N LEU A 635 -12.31 5.57 -31.79
CA LEU A 635 -11.22 6.54 -31.88
C LEU A 635 -10.29 6.25 -33.07
N ILE A 636 -9.96 4.98 -33.30
CA ILE A 636 -9.13 4.55 -34.45
C ILE A 636 -9.77 4.95 -35.76
N GLU A 637 -11.08 4.76 -35.90
CA GLU A 637 -11.86 5.16 -37.07
C GLU A 637 -11.96 6.69 -37.19
N LYS A 638 -12.41 7.36 -36.12
CA LYS A 638 -12.60 8.82 -36.08
C LYS A 638 -11.35 9.60 -36.46
N TYR A 639 -10.17 9.19 -35.99
CA TYR A 639 -8.91 9.88 -36.25
C TYR A 639 -8.08 9.26 -37.39
N GLN A 640 -8.62 8.25 -38.08
CA GLN A 640 -7.98 7.55 -39.20
C GLN A 640 -6.57 7.10 -38.85
N LEU A 641 -6.45 6.28 -37.79
CA LEU A 641 -5.15 5.89 -37.23
C LEU A 641 -4.49 4.69 -37.93
N LYS A 642 -5.14 4.09 -38.93
CA LYS A 642 -4.59 2.98 -39.71
C LYS A 642 -3.22 3.37 -40.29
N GLY A 643 -2.23 2.48 -40.14
CA GLY A 643 -0.83 2.72 -40.54
C GLY A 643 0.02 3.49 -39.50
N GLN A 644 -0.57 3.98 -38.41
CA GLN A 644 0.10 4.75 -37.36
C GLN A 644 -0.09 4.14 -35.96
N ILE A 645 -1.02 3.20 -35.81
CA ILE A 645 -1.32 2.52 -34.56
C ILE A 645 -1.19 1.00 -34.69
N ARG A 646 -0.65 0.37 -33.65
CA ARG A 646 -0.68 -1.07 -33.41
C ARG A 646 -1.30 -1.34 -32.04
N TRP A 647 -2.37 -2.13 -32.00
CA TRP A 647 -3.00 -2.56 -30.77
C TRP A 647 -2.78 -4.06 -30.57
N ILE A 648 -2.12 -4.41 -29.48
CA ILE A 648 -1.68 -5.76 -29.12
C ILE A 648 -2.50 -6.24 -27.91
N ALA A 649 -2.87 -7.52 -27.90
CA ALA A 649 -3.62 -8.15 -26.83
C ALA A 649 -2.78 -8.23 -25.54
N ALA A 650 -3.44 -8.37 -24.39
CA ALA A 650 -2.75 -8.52 -23.11
C ALA A 650 -1.67 -9.62 -23.13
N GLN A 651 -0.48 -9.30 -22.61
CA GLN A 651 0.69 -10.17 -22.64
C GLN A 651 0.98 -10.75 -21.25
N THR A 652 1.28 -12.05 -21.17
CA THR A 652 1.50 -12.76 -19.89
C THR A 652 2.94 -13.18 -19.64
N ASP A 653 3.79 -13.25 -20.66
CA ASP A 653 5.21 -13.61 -20.50
C ASP A 653 6.06 -12.38 -20.13
N ARG A 654 6.52 -12.33 -18.87
CA ARG A 654 7.38 -11.24 -18.35
C ARG A 654 8.68 -11.08 -19.13
N LYS A 655 9.31 -12.18 -19.59
CA LYS A 655 10.57 -12.10 -20.34
C LYS A 655 10.34 -11.51 -21.72
N ARG A 656 9.31 -11.96 -22.44
CA ARG A 656 8.93 -11.36 -23.73
C ARG A 656 8.56 -9.88 -23.58
N ASN A 657 7.79 -9.53 -22.56
CA ASN A 657 7.41 -8.15 -22.25
C ASN A 657 8.63 -7.26 -21.97
N SER A 658 9.60 -7.76 -21.19
CA SER A 658 10.83 -7.03 -20.91
C SER A 658 11.66 -6.77 -22.18
N GLU A 659 11.71 -7.74 -23.10
CA GLU A 659 12.41 -7.56 -24.37
C GLU A 659 11.65 -6.61 -25.29
N LEU A 660 10.32 -6.58 -25.24
CA LEU A 660 9.51 -5.57 -25.93
C LEU A 660 9.88 -4.16 -25.46
N TYR A 661 9.94 -3.88 -24.14
CA TYR A 661 10.40 -2.57 -23.63
C TYR A 661 11.77 -2.17 -24.19
N ARG A 662 12.74 -3.10 -24.18
CA ARG A 662 14.09 -2.86 -24.73
C ARG A 662 14.08 -2.68 -26.25
N PHE A 663 13.24 -3.41 -26.98
CA PHE A 663 13.05 -3.25 -28.41
C PHE A 663 12.48 -1.86 -28.74
N ILE A 664 11.52 -1.35 -27.94
CA ILE A 664 11.02 0.02 -28.08
C ILE A 664 12.15 1.04 -27.81
N ALA A 665 13.02 0.78 -26.82
CA ALA A 665 14.18 1.63 -26.55
C ALA A 665 15.17 1.65 -27.73
N ASP A 666 15.36 0.54 -28.45
CA ASP A 666 16.17 0.48 -29.68
C ASP A 666 15.63 1.44 -30.76
N THR A 667 14.30 1.61 -30.84
CA THR A 667 13.66 2.58 -31.77
C THR A 667 13.80 4.04 -31.34
N LYS A 668 14.48 4.32 -30.21
CA LYS A 668 14.48 5.63 -29.54
C LYS A 668 13.07 6.13 -29.19
N GLY A 669 12.22 5.17 -28.83
CA GLY A 669 10.84 5.40 -28.41
C GLY A 669 10.70 5.96 -27.00
N ALA A 670 9.48 5.96 -26.46
CA ALA A 670 9.19 6.33 -25.08
C ALA A 670 8.03 5.52 -24.51
N PHE A 671 7.99 5.33 -23.19
CA PHE A 671 6.83 4.78 -22.49
C PHE A 671 5.87 5.89 -22.09
N VAL A 672 4.57 5.65 -22.21
CA VAL A 672 3.52 6.58 -21.77
C VAL A 672 2.52 5.87 -20.87
N GLN A 673 2.36 6.40 -19.66
CA GLN A 673 1.41 5.96 -18.65
C GLN A 673 0.36 7.07 -18.47
N PRO A 674 -0.86 6.94 -19.04
CA PRO A 674 -1.83 8.04 -19.14
C PRO A 674 -2.95 7.99 -18.09
N ALA A 675 -2.84 7.17 -17.04
CA ALA A 675 -3.97 6.94 -16.11
C ALA A 675 -4.49 8.23 -15.49
N LEU A 676 -5.80 8.29 -15.28
CA LEU A 676 -6.45 9.32 -14.48
C LEU A 676 -5.91 9.35 -13.05
N TYR A 677 -5.53 8.17 -12.54
CA TYR A 677 -4.84 7.99 -11.27
C TYR A 677 -4.07 6.66 -11.29
N GLU A 678 -2.83 6.65 -10.81
CA GLU A 678 -2.01 5.45 -10.69
C GLU A 678 -1.49 5.32 -9.25
N ALA A 679 -1.84 4.26 -8.54
CA ALA A 679 -1.49 4.13 -7.13
C ALA A 679 0.03 4.03 -6.89
N PHE A 680 0.72 3.28 -7.76
CA PHE A 680 2.18 3.12 -7.72
C PHE A 680 2.78 3.25 -9.11
N GLY A 681 2.46 2.30 -10.01
CA GLY A 681 2.94 2.30 -11.40
C GLY A 681 4.16 1.40 -11.63
N LEU A 682 4.03 0.09 -11.39
CA LEU A 682 5.12 -0.87 -11.68
C LEU A 682 5.62 -0.77 -13.13
N THR A 683 4.73 -0.54 -14.10
CA THR A 683 5.12 -0.39 -15.51
C THR A 683 6.01 0.84 -15.77
N VAL A 684 5.92 1.89 -14.94
CA VAL A 684 6.84 3.04 -14.96
C VAL A 684 8.24 2.59 -14.58
N ILE A 685 8.36 1.81 -13.50
CA ILE A 685 9.63 1.25 -13.01
C ILE A 685 10.20 0.23 -14.00
N GLU A 686 9.37 -0.62 -14.59
CA GLU A 686 9.79 -1.58 -15.63
C GLU A 686 10.37 -0.86 -16.86
N ALA A 687 9.68 0.17 -17.36
CA ALA A 687 10.15 0.98 -18.49
C ALA A 687 11.47 1.69 -18.17
N MET A 688 11.55 2.34 -17.00
CA MET A 688 12.77 3.04 -16.57
C MET A 688 13.94 2.08 -16.36
N ASN A 689 13.72 0.88 -15.79
CA ASN A 689 14.75 -0.18 -15.67
C ASN A 689 15.30 -0.64 -17.03
N CYS A 690 14.47 -0.61 -18.07
CA CYS A 690 14.89 -0.93 -19.43
C CYS A 690 15.63 0.23 -20.12
N GLY A 691 15.72 1.40 -19.48
CA GLY A 691 16.30 2.61 -20.04
C GLY A 691 15.37 3.32 -21.04
N LEU A 692 14.05 3.08 -20.97
CA LEU A 692 13.08 3.73 -21.83
C LEU A 692 12.61 5.04 -21.18
N PRO A 693 12.80 6.23 -21.81
CA PRO A 693 12.25 7.48 -21.31
C PRO A 693 10.74 7.39 -21.09
N THR A 694 10.27 7.87 -19.96
CA THR A 694 8.89 7.66 -19.52
C THR A 694 8.14 8.98 -19.30
N PHE A 695 6.92 9.03 -19.82
CA PHE A 695 5.89 10.02 -19.52
C PHE A 695 4.83 9.36 -18.65
N ALA A 696 4.58 9.85 -17.44
CA ALA A 696 3.59 9.27 -16.55
C ALA A 696 2.67 10.30 -15.91
N THR A 697 1.49 9.86 -15.50
CA THR A 697 0.50 10.71 -14.82
C THR A 697 1.11 11.41 -13.61
N ASN A 698 0.75 12.68 -13.40
CA ASN A 698 1.07 13.40 -12.16
C ASN A 698 0.08 13.07 -11.02
N GLN A 699 -0.87 12.15 -11.25
CA GLN A 699 -1.89 11.76 -10.29
C GLN A 699 -1.53 10.41 -9.64
N GLY A 700 -0.91 10.46 -8.46
CA GLY A 700 -0.60 9.29 -7.63
C GLY A 700 0.89 8.92 -7.62
N GLY A 701 1.21 7.64 -7.48
CA GLY A 701 2.57 7.12 -7.26
C GLY A 701 3.62 7.54 -8.30
N PRO A 702 3.32 7.61 -9.62
CA PRO A 702 4.32 8.03 -10.59
C PRO A 702 4.85 9.46 -10.38
N ALA A 703 4.09 10.33 -9.72
CA ALA A 703 4.52 11.68 -9.36
C ALA A 703 5.69 11.70 -8.36
N GLU A 704 5.88 10.61 -7.60
CA GLU A 704 7.02 10.41 -6.69
C GLU A 704 8.18 9.69 -7.38
N ILE A 705 7.87 8.79 -8.33
CA ILE A 705 8.87 7.98 -9.05
C ILE A 705 9.72 8.87 -9.97
N ILE A 706 9.05 9.72 -10.74
CA ILE A 706 9.70 10.58 -11.75
C ILE A 706 10.05 11.94 -11.13
N VAL A 707 11.23 12.43 -11.48
CA VAL A 707 11.62 13.83 -11.30
C VAL A 707 11.44 14.51 -12.65
N ASP A 708 10.38 15.33 -12.78
CA ASP A 708 9.97 15.94 -14.05
C ASP A 708 11.11 16.68 -14.74
N GLY A 709 11.36 16.35 -16.02
CA GLY A 709 12.44 16.92 -16.82
C GLY A 709 13.84 16.37 -16.55
N VAL A 710 14.00 15.49 -15.55
CA VAL A 710 15.29 14.88 -15.18
C VAL A 710 15.29 13.39 -15.51
N SER A 711 14.51 12.58 -14.78
CA SER A 711 14.45 11.11 -14.95
C SER A 711 13.27 10.64 -15.81
N GLY A 712 12.42 11.57 -16.23
CA GLY A 712 11.22 11.33 -17.04
C GLY A 712 10.37 12.60 -17.09
N PHE A 713 9.10 12.47 -17.46
CA PHE A 713 8.17 13.60 -17.53
C PHE A 713 6.82 13.29 -16.90
N HIS A 714 6.27 14.26 -16.19
CA HIS A 714 4.89 14.25 -15.73
C HIS A 714 3.94 14.74 -16.82
N ILE A 715 2.78 14.10 -16.94
CA ILE A 715 1.66 14.51 -17.78
C ILE A 715 0.39 14.60 -16.94
N ASP A 716 -0.44 15.62 -17.17
CA ASP A 716 -1.77 15.71 -16.54
C ASP A 716 -2.80 14.96 -17.40
N PRO A 717 -3.41 13.89 -16.88
CA PRO A 717 -4.39 13.11 -17.64
C PRO A 717 -5.68 13.89 -17.93
N ASN A 718 -5.94 15.00 -17.24
CA ASN A 718 -7.07 15.89 -17.49
C ASN A 718 -6.80 16.91 -18.61
N ASN A 719 -5.54 17.06 -19.04
CA ASN A 719 -5.13 17.98 -20.11
C ASN A 719 -4.36 17.24 -21.22
N GLY A 720 -5.09 16.47 -22.02
CA GLY A 720 -4.52 15.66 -23.10
C GLY A 720 -3.78 16.43 -24.20
N ASP A 721 -4.19 17.68 -24.47
CA ASP A 721 -3.54 18.53 -25.46
C ASP A 721 -2.15 18.95 -24.97
N GLU A 722 -2.02 19.37 -23.71
CA GLU A 722 -0.73 19.64 -23.08
C GLU A 722 0.14 18.38 -23.03
N ALA A 723 -0.43 17.24 -22.58
CA ALA A 723 0.29 15.98 -22.49
C ALA A 723 0.87 15.55 -23.85
N SER A 724 0.07 15.58 -24.92
CA SER A 724 0.54 15.21 -26.27
C SER A 724 1.55 16.20 -26.84
N ASN A 725 1.42 17.50 -26.54
CA ASN A 725 2.39 18.51 -26.94
C ASN A 725 3.75 18.31 -26.25
N LYS A 726 3.75 18.01 -24.94
CA LYS A 726 4.96 17.71 -24.18
C LYS A 726 5.70 16.49 -24.75
N ILE A 727 4.95 15.44 -25.14
CA ILE A 727 5.54 14.27 -25.82
C ILE A 727 6.11 14.67 -27.20
N ALA A 728 5.38 15.45 -28.00
CA ALA A 728 5.87 15.90 -29.30
C ALA A 728 7.15 16.75 -29.19
N GLU A 729 7.20 17.68 -28.23
CA GLU A 729 8.38 18.53 -27.97
C GLU A 729 9.60 17.72 -27.57
N PHE A 730 9.42 16.65 -26.78
CA PHE A 730 10.51 15.72 -26.47
C PHE A 730 11.10 15.08 -27.74
N PHE A 731 10.26 14.54 -28.63
CA PHE A 731 10.75 13.91 -29.86
C PHE A 731 11.35 14.92 -30.85
N GLU A 732 10.83 16.15 -30.91
CA GLU A 732 11.48 17.22 -31.68
C GLU A 732 12.86 17.55 -31.15
N ARG A 733 12.99 17.67 -29.82
CA ARG A 733 14.28 17.92 -29.20
C ARG A 733 15.25 16.76 -29.43
N CYS A 734 14.80 15.51 -29.34
CA CYS A 734 15.62 14.34 -29.68
C CYS A 734 16.08 14.34 -31.14
N LYS A 735 15.29 14.90 -32.06
CA LYS A 735 15.67 15.04 -33.47
C LYS A 735 16.72 16.14 -33.69
N LEU A 736 16.70 17.20 -32.88
CA LEU A 736 17.69 18.29 -32.91
C LEU A 736 18.99 17.91 -32.18
N ASP A 737 18.87 17.15 -31.09
CA ASP A 737 19.96 16.68 -30.25
C ASP A 737 19.79 15.18 -29.95
N ASN A 738 20.53 14.36 -30.71
CA ASN A 738 20.50 12.90 -30.57
C ASN A 738 20.97 12.42 -29.18
N SER A 739 21.68 13.25 -28.41
CA SER A 739 22.12 12.91 -27.06
C SER A 739 21.01 13.08 -26.00
N TYR A 740 19.99 13.89 -26.29
CA TYR A 740 18.95 14.23 -25.33
C TYR A 740 18.16 13.02 -24.87
N TRP A 741 17.83 12.10 -25.77
CA TRP A 741 17.16 10.84 -25.44
C TRP A 741 17.98 10.02 -24.44
N ASN A 742 19.28 9.86 -24.71
CA ASN A 742 20.20 9.10 -23.86
C ASN A 742 20.38 9.75 -22.49
N LYS A 743 20.34 11.09 -22.41
CA LYS A 743 20.39 11.83 -21.14
C LYS A 743 19.20 11.45 -20.24
N ILE A 744 17.97 11.50 -20.76
CA ILE A 744 16.77 11.13 -20.00
C ILE A 744 16.77 9.64 -19.66
N SER A 745 17.16 8.77 -20.60
CA SER A 745 17.30 7.33 -20.38
C SER A 745 18.26 7.01 -19.22
N THR A 746 19.45 7.63 -19.22
CA THR A 746 20.48 7.42 -18.18
C THR A 746 20.01 7.94 -16.81
N ALA A 747 19.40 9.12 -16.78
CA ALA A 747 18.84 9.67 -15.54
C ALA A 747 17.67 8.82 -15.01
N GLY A 748 16.86 8.24 -15.89
CA GLY A 748 15.82 7.27 -15.54
C GLY A 748 16.39 6.01 -14.88
N LEU A 749 17.45 5.44 -15.47
CA LEU A 749 18.18 4.29 -14.89
C LEU A 749 18.76 4.61 -13.51
N GLN A 750 19.48 5.73 -13.39
CA GLN A 750 20.06 6.18 -12.12
C GLN A 750 18.99 6.34 -11.03
N ARG A 751 17.84 6.96 -11.36
CA ARG A 751 16.73 7.13 -10.43
C ARG A 751 16.22 5.77 -9.89
N ILE A 752 16.15 4.76 -10.74
CA ILE A 752 15.72 3.43 -10.32
C ILE A 752 16.77 2.77 -9.41
N GLU A 753 18.05 2.80 -9.80
CA GLU A 753 19.14 2.20 -9.02
C GLU A 753 19.23 2.80 -7.62
N GLU A 754 18.98 4.11 -7.48
CA GLU A 754 19.07 4.82 -6.20
C GLU A 754 17.84 4.64 -5.30
N CYS A 755 16.65 4.33 -5.85
CA CYS A 755 15.39 4.43 -5.11
C CYS A 755 14.45 3.22 -5.20
N TYR A 756 14.45 2.49 -6.31
CA TYR A 756 13.39 1.52 -6.66
C TYR A 756 13.97 0.15 -7.05
N THR A 757 14.75 -0.44 -6.14
CA THR A 757 15.28 -1.81 -6.29
C THR A 757 14.85 -2.70 -5.14
N TRP A 758 14.69 -3.99 -5.42
CA TRP A 758 14.39 -4.98 -4.39
C TRP A 758 15.51 -5.13 -3.36
N LYS A 759 16.76 -4.84 -3.74
CA LYS A 759 17.91 -4.79 -2.81
C LYS A 759 17.74 -3.69 -1.76
N ILE A 760 17.38 -2.46 -2.18
CA ILE A 760 17.11 -1.35 -1.26
C ILE A 760 15.92 -1.71 -0.37
N TYR A 761 14.88 -2.29 -0.94
CA TYR A 761 13.70 -2.74 -0.21
C TYR A 761 14.05 -3.73 0.90
N ALA A 762 14.76 -4.82 0.58
CA ALA A 762 15.15 -5.85 1.53
C ALA A 762 16.00 -5.27 2.67
N ASN A 763 16.96 -4.42 2.33
CA ASN A 763 17.80 -3.73 3.31
C ASN A 763 16.98 -2.88 4.29
N LYS A 764 16.09 -2.03 3.77
CA LYS A 764 15.21 -1.19 4.59
C LYS A 764 14.31 -2.05 5.49
N LEU A 765 13.71 -3.11 4.96
CA LEU A 765 12.80 -3.96 5.71
C LEU A 765 13.50 -4.67 6.87
N LEU A 766 14.67 -5.26 6.63
CA LEU A 766 15.44 -5.93 7.70
C LEU A 766 15.94 -4.94 8.76
N ASN A 767 16.31 -3.73 8.35
CA ASN A 767 16.66 -2.65 9.29
C ASN A 767 15.44 -2.23 10.14
N MET A 768 14.25 -2.10 9.54
CA MET A 768 13.01 -1.88 10.28
C MET A 768 12.77 -3.01 11.27
N GLY A 769 12.82 -4.27 10.82
CA GLY A 769 12.62 -5.43 11.71
C GLY A 769 13.54 -5.40 12.93
N SER A 770 14.81 -5.04 12.75
CA SER A 770 15.79 -4.94 13.83
C SER A 770 15.47 -3.78 14.80
N ILE A 771 15.28 -2.56 14.27
CA ILE A 771 15.07 -1.34 15.07
C ILE A 771 13.72 -1.37 15.78
N TYR A 772 12.64 -1.77 15.10
CA TYR A 772 11.31 -1.86 15.71
C TYR A 772 11.24 -2.98 16.75
N SER A 773 12.04 -4.04 16.62
CA SER A 773 12.15 -5.07 17.67
C SER A 773 12.71 -4.49 18.96
N PHE A 774 13.78 -3.70 18.88
CA PHE A 774 14.34 -3.00 20.03
C PHE A 774 13.36 -1.96 20.60
N TRP A 775 12.78 -1.12 19.74
CA TRP A 775 11.77 -0.13 20.11
C TRP A 775 10.56 -0.75 20.83
N ARG A 776 10.10 -1.92 20.37
CA ARG A 776 9.00 -2.66 20.98
C ARG A 776 9.35 -3.14 22.39
N GLN A 777 10.58 -3.56 22.64
CA GLN A 777 11.03 -3.98 23.97
C GLN A 777 11.06 -2.81 24.95
N LEU A 778 11.52 -1.64 24.51
CA LEU A 778 11.55 -0.43 25.34
C LEU A 778 10.15 0.04 25.75
N ASN A 779 9.18 -0.03 24.84
CA ASN A 779 7.83 0.52 25.06
C ASN A 779 6.80 -0.56 25.43
N LYS A 780 7.25 -1.70 25.95
CA LYS A 780 6.40 -2.87 26.21
C LYS A 780 5.26 -2.58 27.19
N GLU A 781 5.53 -1.80 28.23
CA GLU A 781 4.55 -1.48 29.28
C GLU A 781 3.50 -0.49 28.78
N GLU A 782 3.94 0.59 28.13
CA GLU A 782 3.07 1.62 27.56
C GLU A 782 2.06 1.06 26.53
N LYS A 783 2.50 0.08 25.73
CA LYS A 783 1.65 -0.57 24.71
C LYS A 783 0.60 -1.53 25.29
N GLN A 784 0.64 -1.91 26.58
CA GLN A 784 -0.26 -2.93 27.12
C GLN A 784 -1.73 -2.52 27.05
N THR A 785 -2.05 -1.26 27.38
CA THR A 785 -3.43 -0.75 27.37
C THR A 785 -4.02 -0.80 25.96
N LYS A 786 -3.29 -0.29 24.97
CA LYS A 786 -3.69 -0.35 23.54
C LYS A 786 -3.89 -1.79 23.08
N LYS A 787 -3.01 -2.72 23.50
CA LYS A 787 -3.16 -4.16 23.20
C LYS A 787 -4.46 -4.74 23.78
N ARG A 788 -4.85 -4.39 25.02
CA ARG A 788 -6.10 -4.87 25.63
C ARG A 788 -7.33 -4.29 24.93
N TYR A 789 -7.28 -3.01 24.57
CA TYR A 789 -8.34 -2.36 23.80
C TYR A 789 -8.58 -3.05 22.45
N LEU A 790 -7.51 -3.34 21.71
CA LEU A 790 -7.57 -4.08 20.45
C LEU A 790 -8.09 -5.52 20.61
N GLN A 791 -7.68 -6.22 21.67
CA GLN A 791 -8.20 -7.55 21.99
C GLN A 791 -9.71 -7.51 22.26
N MET A 792 -10.19 -6.52 23.01
CA MET A 792 -11.62 -6.33 23.25
C MET A 792 -12.37 -6.06 21.94
N PHE A 793 -11.85 -5.15 21.10
CA PHE A 793 -12.47 -4.80 19.83
C PHE A 793 -12.51 -6.00 18.86
N TYR A 794 -11.43 -6.78 18.77
CA TYR A 794 -11.42 -8.03 18.01
C TYR A 794 -12.46 -9.03 18.53
N ASN A 795 -12.47 -9.28 19.84
CA ASN A 795 -13.31 -10.32 20.43
C ASN A 795 -14.81 -9.99 20.42
N LEU A 796 -15.17 -8.72 20.62
CA LEU A 796 -16.55 -8.29 20.78
C LEU A 796 -17.16 -7.71 19.51
N GLN A 797 -16.35 -7.18 18.58
CA GLN A 797 -16.84 -6.65 17.31
C GLN A 797 -16.48 -7.56 16.14
N PHE A 798 -15.19 -7.70 15.82
CA PHE A 798 -14.78 -8.44 14.62
C PHE A 798 -15.32 -9.87 14.59
N ARG A 799 -15.16 -10.64 15.68
CA ARG A 799 -15.67 -12.03 15.76
C ARG A 799 -17.18 -12.12 15.53
N ASN A 800 -17.95 -11.16 16.05
CA ASN A 800 -19.40 -11.16 15.90
C ASN A 800 -19.84 -10.78 14.48
N LEU A 801 -19.08 -9.92 13.81
CA LEU A 801 -19.31 -9.60 12.39
C LEU A 801 -18.96 -10.80 11.51
N ALA A 802 -17.79 -11.42 11.72
CA ALA A 802 -17.34 -12.56 10.92
C ALA A 802 -18.32 -13.75 11.01
N LYS A 803 -18.90 -14.02 12.18
CA LYS A 803 -19.91 -15.09 12.36
C LYS A 803 -21.20 -14.90 11.56
N LYS A 804 -21.51 -13.68 11.10
CA LYS A 804 -22.73 -13.41 10.31
C LYS A 804 -22.58 -13.76 8.83
N ILE A 805 -21.35 -13.92 8.35
CA ILE A 805 -21.08 -14.31 6.97
C ILE A 805 -21.34 -15.81 6.84
N ALA A 806 -22.15 -16.20 5.85
CA ALA A 806 -22.48 -17.59 5.61
C ALA A 806 -21.22 -18.40 5.24
N VAL A 807 -21.02 -19.52 5.94
CA VAL A 807 -19.91 -20.45 5.67
C VAL A 807 -20.32 -21.35 4.51
N GLY A 808 -19.49 -21.42 3.46
CA GLY A 808 -19.74 -22.25 2.28
C GLY A 808 -19.86 -23.72 2.67
N GLY A 809 -21.04 -24.30 2.48
CA GLY A 809 -21.38 -25.66 2.92
C GLY A 809 -22.74 -25.77 3.61
N GLN A 810 -23.37 -24.66 4.01
CA GLN A 810 -24.77 -24.64 4.39
C GLN A 810 -25.67 -24.46 3.16
N GLU A 811 -26.01 -25.55 2.49
CA GLU A 811 -27.30 -25.61 1.78
C GLU A 811 -28.39 -25.45 2.84
N THR A 812 -28.86 -24.22 3.03
CA THR A 812 -30.20 -24.04 3.59
C THR A 812 -31.14 -24.65 2.58
N GLN A 813 -31.70 -25.83 2.89
CA GLN A 813 -32.83 -26.38 2.17
C GLN A 813 -33.91 -25.30 2.10
N GLN A 814 -34.01 -24.63 0.95
CA GLN A 814 -35.20 -23.89 0.63
C GLN A 814 -36.34 -24.91 0.58
N PRO A 815 -37.45 -24.71 1.30
CA PRO A 815 -38.59 -25.59 1.14
C PRO A 815 -39.07 -25.47 -0.31
N ASP A 816 -39.11 -26.60 -1.00
CA ASP A 816 -39.55 -26.76 -2.38
C ASP A 816 -40.76 -25.86 -2.70
N PRO A 817 -40.69 -25.00 -3.73
CA PRO A 817 -41.85 -24.27 -4.18
C PRO A 817 -42.80 -25.24 -4.91
N LYS A 818 -43.75 -25.80 -4.14
CA LYS A 818 -45.01 -26.41 -4.58
C LYS A 818 -44.86 -27.45 -5.70
N ALA A 819 -44.76 -28.71 -5.31
CA ALA A 819 -45.32 -29.80 -6.10
C ALA A 819 -46.81 -29.48 -6.38
N ALA A 820 -47.14 -29.30 -7.66
CA ALA A 820 -48.51 -29.12 -8.11
C ALA A 820 -49.31 -30.39 -7.78
N VAL A 821 -50.15 -30.31 -6.75
CA VAL A 821 -51.09 -31.37 -6.38
C VAL A 821 -52.22 -31.41 -7.42
N LYS A 822 -52.27 -32.49 -8.20
CA LYS A 822 -53.44 -32.83 -9.04
C LYS A 822 -54.67 -33.05 -8.13
N PRO A 823 -55.89 -32.65 -8.54
CA PRO A 823 -57.07 -32.87 -7.73
C PRO A 823 -57.45 -34.36 -7.75
N GLN A 824 -57.57 -34.98 -6.57
CA GLN A 824 -58.27 -36.25 -6.40
C GLN A 824 -59.70 -36.01 -5.86
N PRO A 825 -60.66 -36.91 -6.16
CA PRO A 825 -62.08 -36.64 -6.04
C PRO A 825 -62.60 -36.78 -4.60
N LEU A 826 -63.63 -36.01 -4.28
CA LEU A 826 -64.36 -36.06 -3.02
C LEU A 826 -64.90 -37.46 -2.71
N GLN A 827 -64.55 -38.00 -1.53
CA GLN A 827 -65.41 -38.97 -0.82
C GLN A 827 -65.46 -38.70 0.70
N ARG A 828 -66.68 -38.32 1.12
CA ARG A 828 -67.44 -38.57 2.36
C ARG A 828 -66.72 -38.77 3.71
N ARG A 829 -67.05 -37.82 4.61
CA ARG A 829 -67.47 -37.94 6.03
C ARG A 829 -67.16 -39.26 6.77
N THR A 830 -66.50 -39.13 7.92
CA THR A 830 -67.02 -39.66 9.19
C THR A 830 -66.44 -38.92 10.40
N GLU A 831 -67.33 -38.66 11.35
CA GLU A 831 -67.08 -38.04 12.65
C GLU A 831 -66.29 -39.00 13.57
N SER A 832 -65.48 -38.48 14.48
CA SER A 832 -65.80 -38.52 15.92
C SER A 832 -64.64 -38.06 16.83
N ARG A 833 -65.00 -37.13 17.72
CA ARG A 833 -64.74 -37.06 19.18
C ARG A 833 -63.30 -37.14 19.73
N LEU A 834 -62.96 -36.05 20.45
CA LEU A 834 -62.59 -35.96 21.89
C LEU A 834 -61.45 -36.89 22.36
N SER A 835 -60.44 -36.50 23.13
CA SER A 835 -60.25 -35.37 24.05
C SER A 835 -58.87 -35.55 24.70
N ARG A 836 -58.11 -34.46 24.97
CA ARG A 836 -57.81 -33.90 26.32
C ARG A 836 -56.46 -34.27 26.95
N ILE A 837 -55.85 -33.20 27.48
CA ILE A 837 -55.05 -33.08 28.72
C ILE A 837 -53.52 -33.21 28.58
N LEU A 838 -52.90 -32.02 28.65
CA LEU A 838 -51.81 -31.58 29.53
C LEU A 838 -50.64 -32.54 29.82
N GLY A 839 -49.47 -32.07 29.41
CA GLY A 839 -48.14 -32.27 30.01
C GLY A 839 -47.31 -31.06 29.63
#